data_AF-A0A327Z4V4-F1
#
_entry.id   AF-A0A327Z4V4-F1
#
_cell.length_a   1.000
_cell.length_b   1.000
_cell.length_c   1.000
_cell.angle_alpha   90.00
_cell.angle_beta   90.00
_cell.angle_gamma   90.00
#
_symmetry.space_group_name_H-M   'P 1'
#
loop_
_entity.id
_entity.type
_entity.pdbx_description
1 polymer ?
#
loop_
_entity_poly.entity_id
_entity_poly.type
_entity_poly.pdbx_seq_one_letter_code
_entity_poly.pdbx_strand_id
1 'polypeptide(L)'
;MNGRSGTGVYVVIRRLCAYIMGLVLIVAGVVGLPTPAHAAQTIGFPTFANAGSIPAPPVGYSTGDTMRAIYDAEASGTDFWMDRLLARTGNDPAGTWLMTRGRAAFMYTHNPAVIGFGGNAAYWDNISSQNAYAITASPGTFTEQAAQRRQTPSHWRSVHTGGTIRLDVTKFITNNNVLVTNVAVVNTGTASATVALNATSPYATTVSGTELTGTRAVKNNLTTLYPRLSGDGFTAASGALSRSVTVAAGATVTVKVQLGMVANEIPQSRTEYDAYRARTAADAFGTHVREYNKWWADNVPYIDVPDAAIKKNIYYRWWLMRFNHLDADIPGQDFQFPQSIEGVTGYNNAIALTQPMHIDDLKYLRSAEYSYGPYFAVGQSSANGRFMDNPGDPENWSNSYTQYIAEAAWRAYQIHGGQPAMLTNFARYAEGDAKGQLATYDTNNNGVIEYDWGAMTGNDADAVSFHWRAGNLDRAETAYVWSAANAARDAYSLQGNTAKATEMQTLADRIRTGVINTLWNPDRQLLEHKHVSTNTHVPWKEINNYYPYSVGLMPNTAQYREALRLFADPAQYPIFPFYTANQVDKAAAAAAGNPGSNNFSTINSTVQFRLYSSALRNYPNSWMTNDDYKKLLYWNAWAQYVDGNTAWPDANEFWADWNGSAITYRSWIHHNILGSGNWTIIEDVAGLRPRNDTQIELSPINIGWSHFAVNNLRYRNANLSVVWDDPADGVTRYTGVPQGYSIFLNGTRVATINQLVPFTYNPATGAVTTSGTVAYNTAFSGLQAPQNVVQNSARMTDILAKAGVSSNTNLAAGATATASYTTSGTTVAGAIDGLPTNAPLWGSYGSTNATDWYEINMGTAKTVDEAAVYLRNDRAGNRYRPPASYTVQYWNGTTWVAASSQVKSPSTPQNNLNRVNFSPVNTSRLRIVFTQPSGTAKTGLTEVKLYSSGVVVPPSSNLALSAIPSASYTSSWESVTAINDGIDPPSSNDTVNPRWGTWPNTGQQWAELTWPSAQTLKSAQVYFFDDGQGIDLPASWKLQYWNGTAYVDVPSPGTYGVAANQYNAVTFGEISTTRLRVALTSGTASVGLLEVKASSS
;
A
#
# COMPACT_ATOMS: atom_id res chain seq x y z
N MET A 1 40.33 -44.77 52.42
CA MET A 1 41.42 -44.86 53.42
C MET A 1 42.74 -45.00 52.66
N ASN A 2 43.83 -44.42 53.19
CA ASN A 2 45.27 -44.64 52.91
C ASN A 2 45.67 -45.24 51.53
N GLY A 3 46.46 -44.62 50.65
CA GLY A 3 47.25 -43.38 50.72
C GLY A 3 48.76 -43.64 50.61
N ARG A 4 49.45 -42.92 49.70
CA ARG A 4 50.93 -42.88 49.47
C ARG A 4 51.52 -44.22 48.97
N SER A 5 52.64 -44.36 48.26
CA SER A 5 53.69 -43.53 47.60
C SER A 5 54.74 -44.56 47.09
N GLY A 6 55.61 -44.37 46.11
CA GLY A 6 55.86 -43.26 45.18
C GLY A 6 57.11 -43.55 44.30
N THR A 7 57.38 -42.64 43.35
CA THR A 7 58.72 -42.10 42.96
C THR A 7 59.90 -43.00 42.55
N GLY A 8 60.48 -42.73 41.37
CA GLY A 8 61.85 -43.12 40.95
C GLY A 8 61.97 -43.46 39.45
N VAL A 9 62.04 -42.53 38.48
CA VAL A 9 63.18 -41.65 38.08
C VAL A 9 64.27 -42.38 37.25
N TYR A 10 64.29 -42.07 35.92
CA TYR A 10 65.40 -41.88 34.93
C TYR A 10 66.77 -42.64 35.02
N VAL A 11 67.56 -42.87 33.95
CA VAL A 11 67.59 -42.23 32.60
C VAL A 11 68.13 -43.14 31.44
N VAL A 12 67.86 -42.67 30.21
CA VAL A 12 68.29 -43.02 28.83
C VAL A 12 69.82 -43.07 28.54
N ILE A 13 70.29 -43.91 27.60
CA ILE A 13 71.44 -43.61 26.69
C ILE A 13 71.45 -44.37 25.32
N ARG A 14 71.48 -43.55 24.25
CA ARG A 14 71.94 -43.62 22.83
C ARG A 14 72.50 -44.90 22.11
N ARG A 15 71.99 -45.10 20.86
CA ARG A 15 72.68 -45.31 19.52
C ARG A 15 73.50 -46.61 19.28
N LEU A 16 73.72 -47.18 18.07
CA LEU A 16 73.43 -46.88 16.63
C LEU A 16 73.50 -48.17 15.74
N CYS A 17 72.84 -48.22 14.55
CA CYS A 17 73.07 -49.10 13.36
C CYS A 17 73.01 -50.66 13.51
N ALA A 18 72.48 -51.49 12.60
CA ALA A 18 72.39 -51.47 11.12
C ALA A 18 71.29 -52.43 10.57
N TYR A 19 70.96 -52.30 9.27
CA TYR A 19 69.90 -53.05 8.55
C TYR A 19 70.28 -54.49 8.13
N ILE A 20 69.33 -55.44 8.23
CA ILE A 20 69.08 -56.50 7.21
C ILE A 20 67.55 -56.68 7.03
N MET A 21 67.13 -57.03 5.81
CA MET A 21 65.74 -57.12 5.31
C MET A 21 64.94 -58.33 5.81
N GLY A 22 63.60 -58.27 5.74
CA GLY A 22 62.75 -59.48 5.68
C GLY A 22 61.30 -59.33 6.14
N LEU A 23 60.38 -58.99 5.22
CA LEU A 23 58.91 -59.14 5.29
C LEU A 23 58.21 -59.00 6.67
N VAL A 24 57.61 -57.83 6.94
CA VAL A 24 56.14 -57.67 7.15
C VAL A 24 55.76 -56.24 6.75
N LEU A 25 55.09 -56.06 5.62
CA LEU A 25 54.45 -54.79 5.25
C LEU A 25 53.24 -55.08 4.34
N ILE A 26 52.16 -55.59 4.94
CA ILE A 26 50.86 -55.63 4.28
C ILE A 26 50.18 -54.27 4.49
N VAL A 27 50.24 -53.45 3.43
CA VAL A 27 49.23 -52.49 3.00
C VAL A 27 48.32 -51.93 4.10
N ALA A 28 48.85 -50.99 4.88
CA ALA A 28 48.06 -49.87 5.41
C ALA A 28 48.09 -48.72 4.40
N GLY A 29 47.79 -49.04 3.14
CA GLY A 29 47.56 -48.04 2.11
C GLY A 29 46.26 -47.33 2.45
N VAL A 30 46.37 -46.16 3.10
CA VAL A 30 45.25 -45.22 3.22
C VAL A 30 44.92 -44.77 1.80
N VAL A 31 44.03 -45.51 1.16
CA VAL A 31 43.17 -44.94 0.12
C VAL A 31 42.32 -43.93 0.86
N GLY A 32 42.85 -42.72 0.98
CA GLY A 32 42.01 -41.55 1.12
C GLY A 32 41.13 -41.58 -0.11
N LEU A 33 39.88 -42.06 0.07
CA LEU A 33 38.83 -41.82 -0.90
C LEU A 33 38.92 -40.32 -1.21
N PRO A 34 39.11 -39.91 -2.47
CA PRO A 34 39.16 -38.51 -2.78
C PRO A 34 37.86 -37.92 -2.24
N THR A 35 37.97 -37.00 -1.28
CA THR A 35 36.87 -36.10 -0.95
C THR A 35 36.43 -35.53 -2.29
N PRO A 36 35.21 -35.81 -2.77
CA PRO A 36 34.83 -35.41 -4.11
C PRO A 36 35.08 -33.91 -4.20
N ALA A 37 35.84 -33.50 -5.22
CA ALA A 37 36.14 -32.10 -5.44
C ALA A 37 34.81 -31.43 -5.81
N HIS A 38 34.11 -30.93 -4.79
CA HIS A 38 32.87 -30.20 -4.97
C HIS A 38 33.18 -29.02 -5.86
N ALA A 39 32.47 -28.90 -6.98
CA ALA A 39 32.36 -27.63 -7.66
C ALA A 39 31.87 -26.63 -6.60
N ALA A 40 32.63 -25.56 -6.42
CA ALA A 40 32.30 -24.47 -5.50
C ALA A 40 31.98 -23.23 -6.34
N GLN A 41 31.16 -22.33 -5.81
CA GLN A 41 30.83 -21.07 -6.48
C GLN A 41 32.11 -20.25 -6.70
N THR A 42 32.56 -20.19 -7.96
CA THR A 42 33.85 -19.61 -8.36
C THR A 42 33.82 -18.09 -8.51
N ILE A 43 32.63 -17.49 -8.57
CA ILE A 43 32.50 -16.03 -8.72
C ILE A 43 32.91 -15.32 -7.43
N GLY A 44 33.76 -14.30 -7.57
CA GLY A 44 34.17 -13.44 -6.46
C GLY A 44 33.10 -12.43 -6.07
N PHE A 45 33.46 -11.50 -5.17
CA PHE A 45 32.63 -10.34 -4.87
C PHE A 45 32.69 -9.30 -6.00
N PRO A 46 31.60 -8.57 -6.28
CA PRO A 46 31.61 -7.46 -7.22
C PRO A 46 32.43 -6.28 -6.71
N THR A 47 32.84 -5.40 -7.63
CA THR A 47 33.47 -4.11 -7.30
C THR A 47 32.48 -2.96 -7.55
N PHE A 48 32.28 -2.11 -6.55
CA PHE A 48 31.42 -0.93 -6.62
C PHE A 48 32.22 0.33 -6.97
N ALA A 49 31.83 1.04 -8.03
CA ALA A 49 32.42 2.33 -8.38
C ALA A 49 31.76 3.47 -7.58
N ASN A 50 32.51 4.54 -7.32
CA ASN A 50 32.10 5.74 -6.57
C ASN A 50 31.63 5.53 -5.11
N ALA A 51 31.83 4.35 -4.50
CA ALA A 51 31.37 4.08 -3.13
C ALA A 51 31.92 5.09 -2.08
N GLY A 52 33.09 5.69 -2.34
CA GLY A 52 33.69 6.72 -1.48
C GLY A 52 33.02 8.11 -1.55
N SER A 53 32.06 8.36 -2.45
CA SER A 53 31.28 9.62 -2.50
C SER A 53 29.90 9.52 -1.83
N ILE A 54 29.59 8.39 -1.21
CA ILE A 54 28.32 8.16 -0.51
C ILE A 54 28.29 9.02 0.77
N PRO A 55 27.30 9.93 0.92
CA PRO A 55 27.29 10.88 2.04
C PRO A 55 26.96 10.19 3.36
N ALA A 56 27.76 10.48 4.40
CA ALA A 56 27.47 10.10 5.77
C ALA A 56 26.21 10.80 6.30
N PRO A 57 25.48 10.19 7.26
CA PRO A 57 24.44 10.89 8.02
C PRO A 57 25.05 12.01 8.88
N PRO A 58 24.27 13.07 9.21
CA PRO A 58 24.72 14.20 10.02
C PRO A 58 25.00 13.82 11.49
N VAL A 59 24.45 12.70 11.95
CA VAL A 59 24.64 12.14 13.30
C VAL A 59 24.92 10.64 13.21
N GLY A 60 25.63 10.10 14.20
CA GLY A 60 25.91 8.67 14.32
C GLY A 60 24.71 7.86 14.84
N TYR A 61 24.90 6.54 14.92
CA TYR A 61 23.94 5.62 15.54
C TYR A 61 23.60 6.03 16.98
N SER A 62 22.32 5.84 17.36
CA SER A 62 21.87 5.85 18.75
C SER A 62 20.94 4.66 19.02
N THR A 63 20.82 4.24 20.29
CA THR A 63 19.87 3.18 20.67
C THR A 63 18.40 3.63 20.57
N GLY A 64 18.15 4.94 20.49
CA GLY A 64 16.84 5.55 20.30
C GLY A 64 16.35 5.48 18.86
N ASP A 65 15.77 6.56 18.36
CA ASP A 65 15.30 6.65 16.97
C ASP A 65 16.35 7.39 16.11
N THR A 66 17.23 6.64 15.45
CA THR A 66 18.33 7.23 14.68
C THR A 66 17.85 7.92 13.40
N MET A 67 16.80 7.41 12.73
CA MET A 67 16.24 8.11 11.56
C MET A 67 15.57 9.43 11.97
N ARG A 68 14.92 9.49 13.15
CA ARG A 68 14.47 10.76 13.74
C ARG A 68 15.62 11.71 14.01
N ALA A 69 16.67 11.25 14.70
CA ALA A 69 17.81 12.09 15.03
C ALA A 69 18.49 12.69 13.78
N ILE A 70 18.59 11.90 12.69
CA ILE A 70 19.08 12.37 11.39
C ILE A 70 18.17 13.45 10.80
N TYR A 71 16.85 13.26 10.83
CA TYR A 71 15.91 14.27 10.33
C TYR A 71 15.92 15.55 11.17
N ASP A 72 15.85 15.43 12.50
CA ASP A 72 15.77 16.56 13.42
C ASP A 72 17.03 17.45 13.37
N ALA A 73 18.21 16.85 13.15
CA ALA A 73 19.47 17.57 12.95
C ALA A 73 19.48 18.48 11.71
N GLU A 74 18.59 18.25 10.74
CA GLU A 74 18.52 18.97 9.46
C GLU A 74 17.17 19.68 9.25
N ALA A 75 16.21 19.50 10.16
CA ALA A 75 14.84 19.96 10.04
C ALA A 75 14.68 21.50 9.97
N SER A 76 15.67 22.27 10.40
CA SER A 76 15.71 23.72 10.20
C SER A 76 16.02 24.14 8.75
N GLY A 77 16.56 23.23 7.93
CA GLY A 77 17.00 23.48 6.57
C GLY A 77 16.09 22.86 5.49
N THR A 78 16.70 22.60 4.32
CA THR A 78 16.05 22.01 3.14
C THR A 78 16.93 21.00 2.38
N ASP A 79 18.06 20.59 2.95
CA ASP A 79 18.98 19.61 2.35
C ASP A 79 19.13 18.47 3.36
N PHE A 80 18.46 17.35 3.06
CA PHE A 80 18.33 16.20 3.96
C PHE A 80 19.23 15.05 3.51
N TRP A 81 19.74 14.27 4.45
CA TRP A 81 20.61 13.12 4.18
C TRP A 81 20.01 12.14 3.18
N MET A 82 18.72 11.80 3.29
CA MET A 82 18.06 10.88 2.35
C MET A 82 18.03 11.43 0.91
N ASP A 83 17.81 12.74 0.75
CA ASP A 83 17.86 13.40 -0.55
C ASP A 83 19.30 13.51 -1.11
N ARG A 84 20.31 13.72 -0.25
CA ARG A 84 21.73 13.67 -0.66
C ARG A 84 22.17 12.26 -1.05
N LEU A 85 21.77 11.25 -0.26
CA LEU A 85 22.15 9.85 -0.43
C LEU A 85 21.66 9.29 -1.77
N LEU A 86 20.46 9.68 -2.18
CA LEU A 86 19.79 9.23 -3.40
C LEU A 86 19.82 10.27 -4.53
N ALA A 87 20.63 11.32 -4.41
CA ALA A 87 20.75 12.37 -5.43
C ALA A 87 21.30 11.83 -6.76
N ARG A 88 20.81 12.42 -7.85
CA ARG A 88 21.26 12.20 -9.24
C ARG A 88 21.59 13.53 -9.87
N THR A 89 22.71 13.64 -10.59
CA THR A 89 23.23 14.92 -11.09
C THR A 89 23.68 14.84 -12.54
N GLY A 90 23.23 15.74 -13.40
CA GLY A 90 23.63 15.77 -14.81
C GLY A 90 22.78 14.88 -15.71
N ASN A 91 23.42 14.35 -16.76
CA ASN A 91 22.84 13.36 -17.67
C ASN A 91 22.90 11.98 -17.02
N ASP A 92 21.77 11.58 -16.44
CA ASP A 92 21.59 10.29 -15.79
C ASP A 92 21.53 9.15 -16.83
N PRO A 93 22.42 8.14 -16.79
CA PRO A 93 22.40 7.02 -17.73
C PRO A 93 21.17 6.12 -17.59
N ALA A 94 20.43 6.18 -16.47
CA ALA A 94 19.16 5.47 -16.30
C ALA A 94 17.99 6.17 -17.02
N GLY A 95 18.18 7.37 -17.59
CA GLY A 95 17.16 8.12 -18.31
C GLY A 95 16.60 9.32 -17.54
N THR A 96 15.51 9.91 -18.04
CA THR A 96 15.02 11.22 -17.61
C THR A 96 13.90 11.20 -16.58
N TRP A 97 13.67 10.07 -15.90
CA TRP A 97 12.61 9.86 -14.90
C TRP A 97 12.57 10.94 -13.81
N LEU A 98 11.39 11.19 -13.25
CA LEU A 98 11.17 12.16 -12.17
C LEU A 98 10.90 11.44 -10.85
N MET A 99 11.82 11.55 -9.88
CA MET A 99 11.73 10.82 -8.60
C MET A 99 10.65 11.36 -7.65
N THR A 100 10.32 12.65 -7.74
CA THR A 100 9.34 13.32 -6.87
C THR A 100 7.91 12.99 -7.29
N ARG A 101 7.12 12.46 -6.35
CA ARG A 101 5.72 12.06 -6.55
C ARG A 101 4.89 12.25 -5.28
N GLY A 102 3.57 12.38 -5.46
CA GLY A 102 2.57 12.29 -4.41
C GLY A 102 2.10 10.84 -4.19
N ARG A 103 1.12 10.67 -3.30
CA ARG A 103 0.53 9.36 -2.97
C ARG A 103 -0.19 8.68 -4.14
N ALA A 104 -0.70 9.46 -5.09
CA ALA A 104 -1.33 8.96 -6.32
C ALA A 104 -0.81 9.61 -7.60
N ALA A 105 -0.39 10.88 -7.57
CA ALA A 105 0.09 11.61 -8.75
C ALA A 105 1.60 11.53 -8.94
N PHE A 106 2.02 11.22 -10.17
CA PHE A 106 3.42 11.12 -10.58
C PHE A 106 3.58 11.39 -12.09
N MET A 107 4.81 11.31 -12.61
CA MET A 107 5.10 11.39 -14.04
C MET A 107 5.48 10.01 -14.55
N TYR A 108 4.60 9.39 -15.34
CA TYR A 108 4.82 8.07 -15.95
C TYR A 108 5.96 8.11 -16.98
N THR A 109 6.04 9.19 -17.76
CA THR A 109 7.28 9.61 -18.45
C THR A 109 7.57 11.07 -18.11
N HIS A 110 8.83 11.48 -18.21
CA HIS A 110 9.23 12.84 -17.89
C HIS A 110 10.14 13.47 -18.96
N ASN A 111 9.75 14.66 -19.42
CA ASN A 111 10.52 15.51 -20.31
C ASN A 111 11.11 16.70 -19.52
N PRO A 112 12.42 16.67 -19.20
CA PRO A 112 13.07 17.70 -18.39
C PRO A 112 13.24 19.05 -19.11
N ALA A 113 13.16 19.09 -20.44
CA ALA A 113 13.25 20.32 -21.21
C ALA A 113 12.00 21.23 -21.06
N VAL A 114 10.88 20.67 -20.61
CA VAL A 114 9.64 21.42 -20.33
C VAL A 114 9.71 22.01 -18.91
N ILE A 115 9.76 23.34 -18.81
CA ILE A 115 9.57 24.05 -17.55
C ILE A 115 8.12 23.81 -17.09
N GLY A 116 7.94 23.38 -15.84
CA GLY A 116 6.71 22.73 -15.39
C GLY A 116 6.86 21.21 -15.35
N PHE A 117 5.79 20.49 -15.65
CA PHE A 117 5.72 19.03 -15.58
C PHE A 117 5.36 18.44 -16.95
N GLY A 118 6.38 18.34 -17.81
CA GLY A 118 6.27 17.72 -19.13
C GLY A 118 6.57 16.22 -19.14
N GLY A 119 6.01 15.51 -20.13
CA GLY A 119 5.91 14.05 -20.16
C GLY A 119 4.51 13.58 -19.76
N ASN A 120 4.29 12.27 -19.62
CA ASN A 120 2.96 11.72 -19.37
C ASN A 120 2.60 11.84 -17.88
N ALA A 121 1.63 12.71 -17.56
CA ALA A 121 1.08 12.83 -16.20
C ALA A 121 0.25 11.59 -15.82
N ALA A 122 0.44 11.12 -14.59
CA ALA A 122 -0.29 9.99 -14.03
C ALA A 122 -1.02 10.38 -12.73
N TYR A 123 -2.18 9.76 -12.51
CA TYR A 123 -2.85 9.67 -11.21
C TYR A 123 -3.37 8.24 -11.08
N TRP A 124 -2.78 7.46 -10.18
CA TRP A 124 -2.74 6.00 -10.21
C TRP A 124 -2.03 5.44 -11.45
N ASP A 125 -2.46 5.83 -12.65
CA ASP A 125 -1.84 5.51 -13.93
C ASP A 125 -1.89 6.71 -14.90
N ASN A 126 -1.22 6.59 -16.04
CA ASN A 126 -1.20 7.56 -17.13
C ASN A 126 -2.62 8.04 -17.48
N ILE A 127 -2.86 9.35 -17.30
CA ILE A 127 -4.19 9.93 -17.47
C ILE A 127 -4.57 10.03 -18.95
N SER A 128 -3.62 10.43 -19.81
CA SER A 128 -3.90 10.69 -21.23
C SER A 128 -2.67 10.99 -22.10
N SER A 129 -1.47 10.55 -21.71
CA SER A 129 -0.20 10.80 -22.43
C SER A 129 0.06 12.28 -22.73
N GLN A 130 -0.18 13.15 -21.75
CA GLN A 130 -0.04 14.61 -21.86
C GLN A 130 0.70 15.19 -20.66
N ASN A 131 1.37 16.33 -20.86
CA ASN A 131 1.98 17.14 -19.81
C ASN A 131 0.96 17.46 -18.71
N ALA A 132 1.37 17.49 -17.44
CA ALA A 132 0.49 17.99 -16.38
C ALA A 132 0.26 19.50 -16.54
N TYR A 133 1.33 20.25 -16.77
CA TYR A 133 1.32 21.62 -17.28
C TYR A 133 2.69 22.02 -17.81
N ALA A 134 2.72 23.02 -18.69
CA ALA A 134 3.95 23.66 -19.15
C ALA A 134 3.94 25.16 -18.80
N ILE A 135 5.12 25.73 -18.58
CA ILE A 135 5.36 27.17 -18.44
C ILE A 135 6.28 27.58 -19.60
N THR A 136 5.82 28.50 -20.45
CA THR A 136 6.67 29.14 -21.46
C THR A 136 7.14 30.50 -20.98
N ALA A 137 8.31 30.93 -21.45
CA ALA A 137 8.93 32.21 -21.14
C ALA A 137 9.32 32.91 -22.44
N SER A 138 9.09 34.22 -22.53
CA SER A 138 9.40 35.03 -23.72
C SER A 138 9.79 36.47 -23.31
N PRO A 139 10.54 37.21 -24.13
CA PRO A 139 11.06 36.86 -25.46
C PRO A 139 12.20 35.82 -25.42
N GLY A 140 12.40 35.13 -26.54
CA GLY A 140 13.49 34.16 -26.73
C GLY A 140 13.11 32.70 -26.43
N THR A 141 14.11 31.82 -26.54
CA THR A 141 14.01 30.38 -26.28
C THR A 141 14.91 30.03 -25.10
N PHE A 142 14.43 29.16 -24.20
CA PHE A 142 15.14 28.77 -22.98
C PHE A 142 15.55 27.30 -23.03
N THR A 143 16.86 27.04 -23.09
CA THR A 143 17.42 25.68 -23.19
C THR A 143 17.94 25.20 -21.85
N GLU A 144 17.63 23.95 -21.48
CA GLU A 144 18.12 23.33 -20.24
C GLU A 144 19.65 23.12 -20.27
N GLN A 145 20.32 23.53 -19.20
CA GLN A 145 21.72 23.26 -18.92
C GLN A 145 21.83 21.94 -18.14
N ALA A 146 21.68 20.81 -18.83
CA ALA A 146 21.51 19.49 -18.21
C ALA A 146 22.62 19.11 -17.21
N ALA A 147 23.86 19.59 -17.37
CA ALA A 147 24.95 19.40 -16.40
C ALA A 147 24.67 20.03 -15.01
N GLN A 148 23.74 20.98 -14.91
CA GLN A 148 23.29 21.61 -13.66
C GLN A 148 21.99 20.97 -13.11
N ARG A 149 21.45 19.94 -13.78
CA ARG A 149 20.31 19.17 -13.28
C ARG A 149 20.72 18.43 -12.01
N ARG A 150 19.92 18.56 -10.95
CA ARG A 150 19.99 17.70 -9.75
C ARG A 150 18.58 17.24 -9.40
N GLN A 151 18.39 15.93 -9.29
CA GLN A 151 17.16 15.37 -8.74
C GLN A 151 17.42 14.52 -7.51
N THR A 152 16.38 14.41 -6.69
CA THR A 152 16.35 13.73 -5.40
C THR A 152 14.95 13.13 -5.23
N PRO A 153 14.75 12.17 -4.32
CA PRO A 153 13.43 11.68 -3.94
C PRO A 153 12.38 12.78 -3.71
N SER A 154 12.73 13.85 -2.99
CA SER A 154 11.75 14.92 -2.69
C SER A 154 11.54 15.90 -3.84
N HIS A 155 12.57 16.24 -4.63
CA HIS A 155 12.47 17.33 -5.62
C HIS A 155 13.49 17.25 -6.77
N TRP A 156 13.18 17.97 -7.85
CA TRP A 156 14.02 18.14 -9.04
C TRP A 156 14.41 19.61 -9.23
N ARG A 157 15.64 19.86 -9.67
CA ARG A 157 16.16 21.18 -10.04
C ARG A 157 16.92 21.13 -11.35
N SER A 158 16.82 22.20 -12.14
CA SER A 158 17.71 22.46 -13.28
C SER A 158 17.73 23.95 -13.63
N VAL A 159 18.60 24.32 -14.55
CA VAL A 159 18.82 25.71 -14.99
C VAL A 159 18.52 25.80 -16.48
N HIS A 160 17.73 26.79 -16.91
CA HIS A 160 17.47 27.06 -18.32
C HIS A 160 17.97 28.47 -18.68
N THR A 161 18.57 28.62 -19.86
CA THR A 161 19.21 29.89 -20.28
C THR A 161 18.64 30.41 -21.59
N GLY A 162 18.41 31.73 -21.68
CA GLY A 162 17.96 32.42 -22.88
C GLY A 162 18.39 33.89 -22.87
N GLY A 163 19.39 34.24 -23.70
CA GLY A 163 19.96 35.60 -23.72
C GLY A 163 20.56 36.02 -22.37
N THR A 164 20.17 37.19 -21.87
CA THR A 164 20.56 37.71 -20.54
C THR A 164 19.67 37.22 -19.40
N ILE A 165 18.76 36.27 -19.65
CA ILE A 165 17.89 35.67 -18.64
C ILE A 165 18.30 34.23 -18.38
N ARG A 166 18.38 33.88 -17.10
CA ARG A 166 18.49 32.51 -16.60
C ARG A 166 17.27 32.19 -15.75
N LEU A 167 16.72 30.99 -15.91
CA LEU A 167 15.59 30.49 -15.16
C LEU A 167 16.07 29.32 -14.30
N ASP A 168 16.14 29.51 -12.99
CA ASP A 168 16.45 28.43 -12.06
C ASP A 168 15.14 27.78 -11.64
N VAL A 169 14.93 26.53 -12.08
CA VAL A 169 13.67 25.82 -11.95
C VAL A 169 13.80 24.79 -10.82
N THR A 170 12.86 24.81 -9.87
CA THR A 170 12.71 23.77 -8.84
C THR A 170 11.29 23.25 -8.88
N LYS A 171 11.09 21.93 -8.99
CA LYS A 171 9.77 21.31 -9.02
C LYS A 171 9.65 20.09 -8.12
N PHE A 172 8.46 19.90 -7.57
CA PHE A 172 8.14 18.84 -6.62
C PHE A 172 6.65 18.52 -6.62
N ILE A 173 6.29 17.28 -6.26
CA ILE A 173 4.90 16.84 -6.09
C ILE A 173 4.67 16.56 -4.60
N THR A 174 3.71 17.24 -4.00
CA THR A 174 3.36 17.12 -2.58
C THR A 174 2.65 15.80 -2.27
N ASN A 175 2.56 15.45 -0.98
CA ASN A 175 2.00 14.17 -0.55
C ASN A 175 0.57 13.94 -1.08
N ASN A 176 -0.30 14.95 -1.05
CA ASN A 176 -1.69 14.87 -1.53
C ASN A 176 -1.85 15.48 -2.93
N ASN A 177 -0.85 15.26 -3.80
CA ASN A 177 -0.95 15.37 -5.26
C ASN A 177 -1.01 16.81 -5.83
N VAL A 178 -0.30 17.76 -5.24
CA VAL A 178 -0.10 19.11 -5.80
C VAL A 178 1.27 19.19 -6.49
N LEU A 179 1.26 19.45 -7.80
CA LEU A 179 2.46 19.55 -8.64
C LEU A 179 2.92 21.01 -8.70
N VAL A 180 4.02 21.34 -8.00
CA VAL A 180 4.49 22.72 -7.81
C VAL A 180 5.78 22.97 -8.59
N THR A 181 5.85 24.10 -9.29
CA THR A 181 7.06 24.59 -9.97
C THR A 181 7.37 26.01 -9.51
N ASN A 182 8.53 26.18 -8.88
CA ASN A 182 9.15 27.47 -8.64
C ASN A 182 10.07 27.81 -9.83
N VAL A 183 9.96 29.03 -10.36
CA VAL A 183 10.83 29.58 -11.40
C VAL A 183 11.45 30.86 -10.86
N ALA A 184 12.75 30.83 -10.57
CA ALA A 184 13.51 32.03 -10.24
C ALA A 184 14.06 32.64 -11.53
N VAL A 185 13.49 33.79 -11.92
CA VAL A 185 13.90 34.57 -13.09
C VAL A 185 15.08 35.45 -12.70
N VAL A 186 16.28 35.07 -13.13
CA VAL A 186 17.55 35.76 -12.85
C VAL A 186 17.95 36.57 -14.07
N ASN A 187 18.20 37.87 -13.90
CA ASN A 187 18.71 38.73 -14.96
C ASN A 187 20.24 38.88 -14.83
N THR A 188 20.98 38.25 -15.75
CA THR A 188 22.44 38.29 -15.81
C THR A 188 22.97 39.44 -16.67
N GLY A 189 22.08 40.27 -17.23
CA GLY A 189 22.41 41.45 -18.02
C GLY A 189 22.66 42.71 -17.18
N THR A 190 23.02 43.79 -17.88
CA THR A 190 23.36 45.11 -17.30
C THR A 190 22.19 46.10 -17.23
N ALA A 191 21.02 45.73 -17.77
CA ALA A 191 19.79 46.54 -17.77
C ALA A 191 18.58 45.70 -17.32
N SER A 192 17.53 46.36 -16.84
CA SER A 192 16.26 45.70 -16.51
C SER A 192 15.65 45.00 -17.73
N ALA A 193 15.10 43.80 -17.53
CA ALA A 193 14.48 43.01 -18.57
C ALA A 193 13.11 42.49 -18.10
N THR A 194 12.17 42.36 -19.03
CA THR A 194 10.82 41.83 -18.76
C THR A 194 10.62 40.52 -19.48
N VAL A 195 10.17 39.51 -18.72
CA VAL A 195 9.84 38.17 -19.21
C VAL A 195 8.34 37.96 -19.04
N ALA A 196 7.65 37.64 -20.13
CA ALA A 196 6.28 37.14 -20.08
C ALA A 196 6.31 35.62 -19.84
N LEU A 197 5.69 35.18 -18.75
CA LEU A 197 5.49 33.79 -18.38
C LEU A 197 4.04 33.40 -18.67
N ASN A 198 3.84 32.28 -19.36
CA ASN A 198 2.52 31.75 -19.66
C ASN A 198 2.45 30.26 -19.28
N ALA A 199 1.50 29.88 -18.43
CA ALA A 199 1.32 28.51 -17.97
C ALA A 199 -0.01 27.92 -18.44
N THR A 200 0.03 26.71 -18.99
CA THR A 200 -1.15 26.00 -19.54
C THR A 200 -1.18 24.55 -19.08
N SER A 201 -2.38 24.03 -18.83
CA SER A 201 -2.62 22.62 -18.48
C SER A 201 -3.74 22.05 -19.37
N PRO A 202 -3.59 20.82 -19.91
CA PRO A 202 -4.69 20.13 -20.60
C PRO A 202 -5.73 19.56 -19.61
N TYR A 203 -5.50 19.71 -18.30
CA TYR A 203 -6.36 19.20 -17.23
C TYR A 203 -7.15 20.30 -16.51
N ALA A 204 -6.75 21.57 -16.66
CA ALA A 204 -7.43 22.74 -16.10
C ALA A 204 -7.40 23.90 -17.11
N THR A 205 -8.56 24.19 -17.71
CA THR A 205 -8.72 25.14 -18.83
C THR A 205 -9.89 26.13 -18.64
N THR A 206 -10.79 25.89 -17.67
CA THR A 206 -11.93 26.77 -17.39
C THR A 206 -11.51 27.86 -16.42
N VAL A 207 -11.71 29.14 -16.77
CA VAL A 207 -11.36 30.26 -15.89
C VAL A 207 -12.29 30.31 -14.68
N SER A 208 -11.73 30.38 -13.47
CA SER A 208 -12.47 30.54 -12.22
C SER A 208 -11.73 31.56 -11.33
N GLY A 209 -12.15 32.82 -11.36
CA GLY A 209 -11.45 33.90 -10.65
C GLY A 209 -10.00 34.07 -11.14
N THR A 210 -9.03 33.83 -10.26
CA THR A 210 -7.57 33.94 -10.55
C THR A 210 -6.90 32.59 -10.83
N GLU A 211 -7.66 31.54 -11.15
CA GLU A 211 -7.16 30.21 -11.45
C GLU A 211 -7.89 29.58 -12.65
N LEU A 212 -7.36 28.44 -13.12
CA LEU A 212 -8.05 27.55 -14.04
C LEU A 212 -8.52 26.30 -13.30
N THR A 213 -9.67 25.78 -13.68
CA THR A 213 -10.24 24.51 -13.18
C THR A 213 -10.55 23.56 -14.33
N GLY A 214 -10.80 22.29 -14.01
CA GLY A 214 -11.29 21.30 -14.95
C GLY A 214 -11.83 20.07 -14.23
N THR A 215 -12.26 19.08 -15.02
CA THR A 215 -12.74 17.78 -14.55
C THR A 215 -12.15 16.70 -15.46
N ARG A 216 -11.65 15.59 -14.89
CA ARG A 216 -11.01 14.53 -15.67
C ARG A 216 -11.23 13.15 -15.05
N ALA A 217 -11.90 12.25 -15.76
CA ALA A 217 -11.90 10.84 -15.40
C ALA A 217 -10.48 10.26 -15.57
N VAL A 218 -10.06 9.40 -14.64
CA VAL A 218 -8.79 8.64 -14.76
C VAL A 218 -9.00 7.33 -15.53
N LYS A 219 -7.91 6.65 -15.90
CA LYS A 219 -7.95 5.34 -16.57
C LYS A 219 -8.91 4.38 -15.86
N ASN A 220 -9.65 3.60 -16.66
CA ASN A 220 -10.71 2.66 -16.25
C ASN A 220 -11.91 3.29 -15.52
N ASN A 221 -12.07 4.62 -15.53
CA ASN A 221 -13.11 5.35 -14.81
C ASN A 221 -13.15 5.01 -13.31
N LEU A 222 -11.97 4.77 -12.69
CA LEU A 222 -11.87 4.42 -11.27
C LEU A 222 -12.26 5.61 -10.36
N THR A 223 -11.87 6.82 -10.75
CA THR A 223 -12.28 8.07 -10.09
C THR A 223 -12.34 9.25 -11.07
N THR A 224 -12.76 10.42 -10.59
CA THR A 224 -12.77 11.69 -11.30
C THR A 224 -11.97 12.72 -10.52
N LEU A 225 -11.00 13.32 -11.19
CA LEU A 225 -10.24 14.45 -10.68
C LEU A 225 -10.95 15.77 -11.00
N TYR A 226 -10.68 16.78 -10.17
CA TYR A 226 -11.14 18.16 -10.33
C TYR A 226 -9.95 19.13 -10.35
N PRO A 227 -9.08 19.10 -11.39
CA PRO A 227 -7.77 19.75 -11.32
C PRO A 227 -7.88 21.27 -11.23
N ARG A 228 -6.99 21.91 -10.46
CA ARG A 228 -6.95 23.37 -10.27
C ARG A 228 -5.54 23.90 -10.51
N LEU A 229 -5.36 24.85 -11.43
CA LEU A 229 -4.07 25.47 -11.77
C LEU A 229 -4.07 26.95 -11.35
N SER A 230 -3.14 27.35 -10.48
CA SER A 230 -2.92 28.76 -10.12
C SER A 230 -1.43 29.09 -10.04
N GLY A 231 -1.09 30.37 -9.99
CA GLY A 231 0.29 30.82 -9.80
C GLY A 231 0.36 32.22 -9.18
N ASP A 232 1.49 32.52 -8.54
CA ASP A 232 1.71 33.78 -7.81
C ASP A 232 1.55 34.97 -8.77
N GLY A 233 0.54 35.83 -8.55
CA GLY A 233 0.33 37.04 -9.36
C GLY A 233 0.06 36.79 -10.85
N PHE A 234 -0.37 35.59 -11.24
CA PHE A 234 -0.84 35.29 -12.60
C PHE A 234 -2.31 35.68 -12.78
N THR A 235 -2.66 36.12 -13.98
CA THR A 235 -4.05 36.34 -14.41
C THR A 235 -4.54 35.13 -15.21
N ALA A 236 -5.72 34.61 -14.87
CA ALA A 236 -6.39 33.55 -15.62
C ALA A 236 -7.25 34.14 -16.75
N ALA A 237 -6.96 33.76 -17.99
CA ALA A 237 -7.71 34.18 -19.17
C ALA A 237 -7.53 33.17 -20.32
N SER A 238 -8.58 32.94 -21.12
CA SER A 238 -8.51 32.13 -22.36
C SER A 238 -7.87 30.74 -22.18
N GLY A 239 -8.11 30.08 -21.03
CA GLY A 239 -7.55 28.76 -20.72
C GLY A 239 -6.06 28.74 -20.39
N ALA A 240 -5.47 29.90 -20.08
CA ALA A 240 -4.07 30.05 -19.69
C ALA A 240 -3.91 30.95 -18.45
N LEU A 241 -2.78 30.80 -17.76
CA LEU A 241 -2.32 31.71 -16.73
C LEU A 241 -1.17 32.55 -17.29
N SER A 242 -1.31 33.88 -17.34
CA SER A 242 -0.25 34.78 -17.83
C SER A 242 0.24 35.76 -16.76
N ARG A 243 1.55 36.00 -16.70
CA ARG A 243 2.21 37.01 -15.85
C ARG A 243 3.41 37.63 -16.55
N SER A 244 3.52 38.96 -16.53
CA SER A 244 4.78 39.66 -16.88
C SER A 244 5.63 39.86 -15.63
N VAL A 245 6.94 39.59 -15.74
CA VAL A 245 7.92 39.68 -14.66
C VAL A 245 9.08 40.58 -15.11
N THR A 246 9.17 41.78 -14.54
CA THR A 246 10.30 42.68 -14.76
C THR A 246 11.36 42.47 -13.69
N VAL A 247 12.60 42.24 -14.11
CA VAL A 247 13.74 41.93 -13.23
C VAL A 247 14.87 42.92 -13.51
N ALA A 248 15.32 43.63 -12.47
CA ALA A 248 16.43 44.56 -12.57
C ALA A 248 17.76 43.85 -12.89
N ALA A 249 18.75 44.58 -13.40
CA ALA A 249 20.08 44.05 -13.67
C ALA A 249 20.69 43.39 -12.42
N GLY A 250 21.17 42.15 -12.55
CA GLY A 250 21.74 41.37 -11.43
C GLY A 250 20.72 40.88 -10.39
N ALA A 251 19.43 41.15 -10.55
CA ALA A 251 18.39 40.74 -9.61
C ALA A 251 17.74 39.40 -9.98
N THR A 252 16.99 38.85 -9.02
CA THR A 252 16.19 37.63 -9.16
C THR A 252 14.76 37.88 -8.70
N VAL A 253 13.77 37.45 -9.47
CA VAL A 253 12.36 37.40 -9.04
C VAL A 253 11.85 35.96 -9.17
N THR A 254 11.41 35.39 -8.05
CA THR A 254 10.84 34.03 -8.04
C THR A 254 9.33 34.09 -8.16
N VAL A 255 8.78 33.25 -9.04
CA VAL A 255 7.35 32.98 -9.13
C VAL A 255 7.09 31.48 -8.93
N LYS A 256 5.87 31.13 -8.55
CA LYS A 256 5.42 29.75 -8.42
C LYS A 256 4.16 29.50 -9.24
N VAL A 257 4.03 28.30 -9.76
CA VAL A 257 2.81 27.75 -10.36
C VAL A 257 2.52 26.39 -9.70
N GLN A 258 1.24 26.10 -9.43
CA GLN A 258 0.81 24.85 -8.81
C GLN A 258 -0.44 24.28 -9.51
N LEU A 259 -0.42 22.96 -9.77
CA LEU A 259 -1.56 22.17 -10.22
C LEU A 259 -1.97 21.18 -9.13
N GLY A 260 -3.14 21.36 -8.51
CA GLY A 260 -3.71 20.38 -7.59
C GLY A 260 -4.50 19.33 -8.36
N MET A 261 -4.11 18.05 -8.27
CA MET A 261 -4.92 16.92 -8.77
C MET A 261 -5.94 16.51 -7.70
N VAL A 262 -6.97 17.34 -7.53
CA VAL A 262 -7.97 17.18 -6.47
C VAL A 262 -8.87 15.97 -6.74
N ALA A 263 -9.10 15.14 -5.71
CA ALA A 263 -10.01 13.99 -5.73
C ALA A 263 -10.90 14.01 -4.48
N ASN A 264 -12.15 13.55 -4.59
CA ASN A 264 -13.14 13.65 -3.50
C ASN A 264 -12.84 12.68 -2.35
N GLU A 265 -12.31 11.51 -2.68
CA GLU A 265 -11.84 10.47 -1.75
C GLU A 265 -10.54 10.85 -1.02
N ILE A 266 -9.82 11.89 -1.49
CA ILE A 266 -8.71 12.51 -0.76
C ILE A 266 -9.04 13.99 -0.50
N PRO A 267 -9.91 14.34 0.47
CA PRO A 267 -10.22 15.73 0.79
C PRO A 267 -8.98 16.60 1.08
N GLN A 268 -7.92 15.97 1.59
CA GLN A 268 -6.62 16.61 1.85
C GLN A 268 -5.99 17.19 0.58
N SER A 269 -6.28 16.64 -0.61
CA SER A 269 -5.76 17.15 -1.89
C SER A 269 -6.24 18.58 -2.18
N ARG A 270 -7.50 18.89 -1.82
CA ARG A 270 -8.04 20.25 -1.96
C ARG A 270 -7.42 21.20 -0.94
N THR A 271 -7.39 20.82 0.33
CA THR A 271 -6.85 21.68 1.39
C THR A 271 -5.35 21.92 1.24
N GLU A 272 -4.60 20.92 0.75
CA GLU A 272 -3.19 21.04 0.45
C GLU A 272 -2.96 21.97 -0.76
N TYR A 273 -3.77 21.88 -1.81
CA TYR A 273 -3.72 22.84 -2.93
C TYR A 273 -3.93 24.28 -2.46
N ASP A 274 -4.98 24.55 -1.69
CA ASP A 274 -5.27 25.90 -1.19
C ASP A 274 -4.14 26.42 -0.28
N ALA A 275 -3.59 25.57 0.59
CA ALA A 275 -2.46 25.91 1.45
C ALA A 275 -1.16 26.17 0.67
N TYR A 276 -0.84 25.34 -0.33
CA TYR A 276 0.33 25.55 -1.19
C TYR A 276 0.18 26.76 -2.11
N ARG A 277 -1.03 27.12 -2.54
CA ARG A 277 -1.34 28.38 -3.25
C ARG A 277 -1.08 29.61 -2.37
N ALA A 278 -1.42 29.56 -1.08
CA ALA A 278 -1.28 30.69 -0.16
C ALA A 278 0.17 30.96 0.32
N ARG A 279 1.04 29.94 0.31
CA ARG A 279 2.46 30.07 0.71
C ARG A 279 3.29 30.91 -0.27
N THR A 280 4.46 31.38 0.14
CA THR A 280 5.47 31.86 -0.84
C THR A 280 6.08 30.68 -1.62
N ALA A 281 6.91 30.95 -2.63
CA ALA A 281 7.69 29.93 -3.33
C ALA A 281 8.69 29.21 -2.40
N ALA A 282 9.35 29.95 -1.51
CA ALA A 282 10.33 29.41 -0.56
C ALA A 282 9.66 28.57 0.53
N ASP A 283 8.55 29.05 1.11
CA ASP A 283 7.81 28.33 2.15
C ASP A 283 7.16 27.06 1.61
N ALA A 284 6.65 27.09 0.37
CA ALA A 284 6.13 25.91 -0.30
C ALA A 284 7.22 24.84 -0.46
N PHE A 285 8.39 25.21 -1.01
CA PHE A 285 9.50 24.28 -1.16
C PHE A 285 10.00 23.73 0.19
N GLY A 286 10.23 24.60 1.17
CA GLY A 286 10.73 24.22 2.49
C GLY A 286 9.75 23.32 3.25
N THR A 287 8.44 23.61 3.17
CA THR A 287 7.39 22.75 3.74
C THR A 287 7.42 21.36 3.11
N HIS A 288 7.41 21.30 1.77
CA HIS A 288 7.40 20.03 1.05
C HIS A 288 8.61 19.14 1.38
N VAL A 289 9.84 19.67 1.31
CA VAL A 289 11.02 18.82 1.56
C VAL A 289 11.11 18.34 3.01
N ARG A 290 10.61 19.12 3.98
CA ARG A 290 10.46 18.70 5.37
C ARG A 290 9.42 17.58 5.49
N GLU A 291 8.22 17.77 4.96
CA GLU A 291 7.15 16.75 4.98
C GLU A 291 7.59 15.45 4.29
N TYR A 292 8.20 15.55 3.11
CA TYR A 292 8.66 14.40 2.34
C TYR A 292 9.75 13.61 3.07
N ASN A 293 10.72 14.29 3.69
CA ASN A 293 11.81 13.61 4.42
C ASN A 293 11.40 13.14 5.82
N LYS A 294 10.43 13.79 6.46
CA LYS A 294 9.87 13.33 7.75
C LYS A 294 9.30 11.93 7.62
N TRP A 295 8.72 11.58 6.47
CA TRP A 295 8.24 10.22 6.19
C TRP A 295 9.32 9.14 6.40
N TRP A 296 10.58 9.40 6.05
CA TRP A 296 11.68 8.46 6.27
C TRP A 296 11.92 8.25 7.77
N ALA A 297 11.92 9.33 8.56
CA ALA A 297 12.03 9.28 10.01
C ALA A 297 10.81 8.67 10.72
N ASP A 298 9.63 8.77 10.10
CA ASP A 298 8.40 8.18 10.64
C ASP A 298 8.33 6.67 10.36
N ASN A 299 8.80 6.22 9.19
CA ASN A 299 8.51 4.88 8.66
C ASN A 299 9.71 3.94 8.45
N VAL A 300 10.92 4.44 8.18
CA VAL A 300 12.06 3.58 7.83
C VAL A 300 12.90 3.26 9.09
N PRO A 301 13.31 1.99 9.32
CA PRO A 301 14.32 1.67 10.33
C PRO A 301 15.71 2.14 9.86
N TYR A 302 16.52 2.70 10.76
CA TYR A 302 17.91 3.00 10.44
C TYR A 302 18.70 1.70 10.36
N ILE A 303 19.31 1.44 9.20
CA ILE A 303 20.16 0.28 8.96
C ILE A 303 21.59 0.76 8.68
N ASP A 304 22.53 0.15 9.40
CA ASP A 304 23.97 0.38 9.29
C ASP A 304 24.70 -0.93 9.04
N VAL A 305 25.63 -0.92 8.09
CA VAL A 305 26.37 -2.09 7.62
C VAL A 305 27.79 -1.66 7.20
N PRO A 306 28.79 -2.55 7.19
CA PRO A 306 30.19 -2.17 6.97
C PRO A 306 30.49 -1.62 5.56
N ASP A 307 29.66 -1.99 4.58
CA ASP A 307 29.84 -1.65 3.18
C ASP A 307 28.91 -0.50 2.77
N ALA A 308 29.51 0.64 2.38
CA ALA A 308 28.76 1.84 2.03
C ALA A 308 27.87 1.67 0.79
N ALA A 309 28.26 0.82 -0.18
CA ALA A 309 27.45 0.55 -1.37
C ALA A 309 26.21 -0.29 -1.00
N ILE A 310 26.38 -1.32 -0.16
CA ILE A 310 25.26 -2.08 0.38
C ILE A 310 24.35 -1.18 1.22
N LYS A 311 24.92 -0.32 2.08
CA LYS A 311 24.16 0.68 2.85
C LYS A 311 23.31 1.56 1.93
N LYS A 312 23.89 2.14 0.88
CA LYS A 312 23.14 2.95 -0.09
C LYS A 312 22.06 2.15 -0.82
N ASN A 313 22.31 0.88 -1.17
CA ASN A 313 21.32 0.04 -1.84
C ASN A 313 20.08 -0.17 -0.95
N ILE A 314 20.26 -0.41 0.35
CA ILE A 314 19.16 -0.58 1.31
C ILE A 314 18.22 0.64 1.31
N TYR A 315 18.76 1.86 1.36
CA TYR A 315 17.95 3.09 1.31
C TYR A 315 17.38 3.37 -0.09
N TYR A 316 18.07 2.98 -1.16
CA TYR A 316 17.50 3.02 -2.52
C TYR A 316 16.30 2.08 -2.64
N ARG A 317 16.36 0.87 -2.06
CA ARG A 317 15.24 -0.06 -2.00
C ARG A 317 14.08 0.42 -1.14
N TRP A 318 14.34 1.11 -0.02
CA TRP A 318 13.27 1.81 0.72
C TRP A 318 12.61 2.91 -0.12
N TRP A 319 13.39 3.62 -0.92
CA TRP A 319 12.84 4.56 -1.89
C TRP A 319 12.04 3.89 -3.00
N LEU A 320 12.52 2.78 -3.57
CA LEU A 320 11.78 1.99 -4.57
C LEU A 320 10.42 1.56 -4.02
N MET A 321 10.37 1.02 -2.80
CA MET A 321 9.14 0.58 -2.14
C MET A 321 8.17 1.74 -1.88
N ARG A 322 8.65 2.95 -1.62
CA ARG A 322 7.81 4.16 -1.49
C ARG A 322 7.39 4.74 -2.85
N PHE A 323 8.28 4.73 -3.83
CA PHE A 323 8.06 5.27 -5.17
C PHE A 323 7.04 4.44 -5.96
N ASN A 324 7.10 3.12 -5.77
CA ASN A 324 6.19 2.14 -6.33
C ASN A 324 5.03 1.81 -5.36
N HIS A 325 4.63 2.77 -4.52
CA HIS A 325 3.45 2.64 -3.66
C HIS A 325 2.32 3.52 -4.18
N LEU A 326 1.12 2.96 -4.25
CA LEU A 326 -0.11 3.67 -4.59
C LEU A 326 -0.99 3.76 -3.36
N ASP A 327 -1.38 4.97 -3.01
CA ASP A 327 -2.33 5.25 -1.94
C ASP A 327 -3.32 6.32 -2.43
N ALA A 328 -4.20 5.90 -3.34
CA ALA A 328 -5.20 6.77 -3.98
C ALA A 328 -6.57 6.79 -3.27
N ASP A 329 -6.80 5.87 -2.32
CA ASP A 329 -8.04 5.72 -1.54
C ASP A 329 -9.33 5.54 -2.36
N ILE A 330 -9.21 5.07 -3.61
CA ILE A 330 -10.33 5.00 -4.57
C ILE A 330 -11.36 3.95 -4.10
N PRO A 331 -12.58 4.37 -3.72
CA PRO A 331 -13.53 3.49 -3.06
C PRO A 331 -14.21 2.53 -4.05
N GLY A 332 -14.46 1.29 -3.61
CA GLY A 332 -15.21 0.29 -4.38
C GLY A 332 -14.57 -1.09 -4.48
N GLN A 333 -13.61 -1.38 -3.58
CA GLN A 333 -12.76 -2.58 -3.63
C GLN A 333 -11.80 -2.57 -4.84
N ASP A 334 -11.54 -1.36 -5.38
CA ASP A 334 -10.48 -1.05 -6.34
C ASP A 334 -9.17 -0.73 -5.56
N PHE A 335 -8.67 0.51 -5.62
CA PHE A 335 -7.49 0.99 -4.87
C PHE A 335 -7.84 1.72 -3.56
N GLN A 336 -8.75 1.17 -2.77
CA GLN A 336 -9.20 1.76 -1.50
C GLN A 336 -8.25 1.52 -0.31
N PHE A 337 -7.14 0.82 -0.55
CA PHE A 337 -6.10 0.54 0.43
C PHE A 337 -4.73 0.96 -0.14
N PRO A 338 -3.76 1.32 0.71
CA PRO A 338 -2.37 1.51 0.28
C PRO A 338 -1.82 0.20 -0.28
N GLN A 339 -1.17 0.21 -1.43
CA GLN A 339 -0.75 -1.00 -2.13
C GLN A 339 0.55 -0.79 -2.90
N SER A 340 1.44 -1.79 -2.88
CA SER A 340 2.63 -1.81 -3.74
C SER A 340 2.26 -2.18 -5.18
N ILE A 341 2.90 -1.50 -6.11
CA ILE A 341 2.65 -1.60 -7.54
C ILE A 341 3.94 -2.04 -8.23
N GLU A 342 3.86 -3.08 -9.05
CA GLU A 342 4.95 -3.53 -9.88
C GLU A 342 5.19 -2.52 -11.02
N GLY A 343 6.21 -1.68 -10.85
CA GLY A 343 6.74 -0.78 -11.85
C GLY A 343 5.76 0.32 -12.26
N VAL A 344 5.65 1.38 -11.45
CA VAL A 344 4.73 2.50 -11.72
C VAL A 344 5.04 3.27 -13.03
N THR A 345 6.27 3.13 -13.54
CA THR A 345 6.78 3.64 -14.83
C THR A 345 6.76 2.59 -15.94
N GLY A 346 6.14 1.43 -15.71
CA GLY A 346 6.00 0.29 -16.62
C GLY A 346 4.57 -0.23 -16.61
N TYR A 347 4.37 -1.53 -16.37
CA TYR A 347 3.03 -2.13 -16.36
C TYR A 347 2.10 -1.52 -15.30
N ASN A 348 2.64 -1.00 -14.19
CA ASN A 348 1.90 -0.22 -13.18
C ASN A 348 0.75 -1.00 -12.50
N ASN A 349 1.03 -2.27 -12.17
CA ASN A 349 0.02 -3.24 -11.70
C ASN A 349 0.27 -3.79 -10.30
N ALA A 350 -0.78 -4.11 -9.56
CA ALA A 350 -0.65 -4.90 -8.34
C ALA A 350 -0.76 -6.41 -8.63
N ILE A 351 0.35 -6.99 -9.11
CA ILE A 351 0.44 -8.41 -9.48
C ILE A 351 0.53 -9.28 -8.23
N ALA A 352 -0.32 -10.32 -8.13
CA ALA A 352 -0.40 -11.21 -6.97
C ALA A 352 0.91 -11.99 -6.72
N LEU A 353 1.67 -12.30 -7.78
CA LEU A 353 3.01 -12.90 -7.73
C LEU A 353 3.98 -12.12 -6.82
N THR A 354 4.02 -10.79 -6.99
CA THR A 354 5.05 -9.92 -6.41
C THR A 354 4.58 -9.16 -5.18
N GLN A 355 3.27 -8.99 -4.98
CA GLN A 355 2.72 -8.54 -3.68
C GLN A 355 3.37 -9.18 -2.44
N PRO A 356 3.57 -10.51 -2.34
CA PRO A 356 4.19 -11.10 -1.16
C PRO A 356 5.68 -10.76 -1.03
N MET A 357 6.39 -10.60 -2.15
CA MET A 357 7.77 -10.09 -2.14
C MET A 357 7.78 -8.66 -1.60
N HIS A 358 6.90 -7.80 -2.09
CA HIS A 358 6.78 -6.43 -1.60
C HIS A 358 6.46 -6.40 -0.10
N ILE A 359 5.48 -7.19 0.36
CA ILE A 359 5.14 -7.36 1.78
C ILE A 359 6.36 -7.80 2.58
N ASP A 360 7.24 -8.65 2.02
CA ASP A 360 8.44 -9.09 2.72
C ASP A 360 9.38 -7.91 3.08
N ASP A 361 9.52 -6.88 2.24
CA ASP A 361 10.21 -5.63 2.61
C ASP A 361 9.29 -4.67 3.42
N LEU A 362 8.04 -4.46 2.99
CA LEU A 362 7.10 -3.46 3.54
C LEU A 362 6.69 -3.72 4.99
N LYS A 363 6.69 -4.99 5.46
CA LYS A 363 6.40 -5.35 6.86
C LYS A 363 7.42 -4.84 7.88
N TYR A 364 8.49 -4.19 7.42
CA TYR A 364 9.47 -3.51 8.25
C TYR A 364 9.40 -1.98 8.17
N LEU A 365 8.51 -1.41 7.34
CA LEU A 365 8.08 -0.03 7.54
C LEU A 365 7.30 0.06 8.85
N ARG A 366 7.51 1.12 9.64
CA ARG A 366 7.02 1.20 11.02
C ARG A 366 5.49 1.27 11.15
N SER A 367 4.79 1.66 10.09
CA SER A 367 3.33 1.82 10.06
C SER A 367 2.70 0.65 9.30
N ALA A 368 1.76 -0.06 9.93
CA ALA A 368 1.28 -1.36 9.46
C ALA A 368 0.47 -1.31 8.15
N GLU A 369 -0.05 -0.15 7.78
CA GLU A 369 -0.84 0.06 6.56
C GLU A 369 -0.11 -0.36 5.28
N TYR A 370 1.22 -0.22 5.23
CA TYR A 370 2.03 -0.58 4.06
C TYR A 370 2.07 -2.09 3.78
N SER A 371 1.91 -2.93 4.80
CA SER A 371 1.92 -4.40 4.67
C SER A 371 0.53 -5.03 4.74
N TYR A 372 -0.40 -4.42 5.49
CA TYR A 372 -1.79 -4.88 5.58
C TYR A 372 -2.67 -4.43 4.40
N GLY A 373 -2.38 -3.26 3.81
CA GLY A 373 -3.14 -2.73 2.68
C GLY A 373 -3.20 -3.67 1.47
N PRO A 374 -2.05 -4.18 0.95
CA PRO A 374 -2.02 -5.18 -0.10
C PRO A 374 -2.85 -6.43 0.20
N TYR A 375 -2.80 -6.90 1.47
CA TYR A 375 -3.50 -8.11 1.89
C TYR A 375 -5.02 -7.94 1.96
N PHE A 376 -5.50 -6.81 2.49
CA PHE A 376 -6.94 -6.52 2.51
C PHE A 376 -7.49 -6.26 1.11
N ALA A 377 -6.70 -5.65 0.22
CA ALA A 377 -7.08 -5.42 -1.17
C ALA A 377 -7.33 -6.75 -1.89
N VAL A 378 -6.32 -7.62 -1.98
CA VAL A 378 -6.42 -8.91 -2.67
C VAL A 378 -7.42 -9.86 -2.01
N GLY A 379 -7.53 -9.86 -0.67
CA GLY A 379 -8.51 -10.66 0.05
C GLY A 379 -9.96 -10.26 -0.25
N GLN A 380 -10.23 -8.96 -0.43
CA GLN A 380 -11.58 -8.49 -0.82
C GLN A 380 -11.89 -8.75 -2.29
N SER A 381 -10.93 -8.55 -3.18
CA SER A 381 -11.16 -8.69 -4.62
C SER A 381 -11.35 -10.13 -5.06
N SER A 382 -10.62 -11.07 -4.43
CA SER A 382 -10.50 -12.48 -4.85
C SER A 382 -11.68 -13.38 -4.47
N ALA A 383 -12.84 -12.79 -4.11
CA ALA A 383 -14.12 -13.51 -3.98
C ALA A 383 -14.11 -14.74 -3.04
N ASN A 384 -13.36 -14.68 -1.93
CA ASN A 384 -13.11 -15.81 -1.02
C ASN A 384 -12.50 -17.07 -1.69
N GLY A 385 -11.83 -16.91 -2.83
CA GLY A 385 -11.11 -17.96 -3.56
C GLY A 385 -9.60 -17.67 -3.69
N ARG A 386 -8.98 -18.27 -4.71
CA ARG A 386 -7.55 -18.07 -5.04
C ARG A 386 -7.22 -16.59 -5.24
N PHE A 387 -6.08 -16.14 -4.73
CA PHE A 387 -5.69 -14.74 -4.87
C PHE A 387 -5.40 -14.34 -6.32
N MET A 388 -5.79 -13.10 -6.65
CA MET A 388 -5.78 -12.54 -7.99
C MET A 388 -5.15 -11.14 -8.03
N ASP A 389 -4.64 -10.74 -9.19
CA ASP A 389 -4.21 -9.36 -9.46
C ASP A 389 -5.35 -8.34 -9.17
N ASN A 390 -5.04 -7.25 -8.47
CA ASN A 390 -6.08 -6.37 -7.92
C ASN A 390 -5.79 -4.87 -7.80
N PRO A 391 -6.64 -4.06 -8.43
CA PRO A 391 -6.86 -4.09 -9.86
C PRO A 391 -5.56 -3.67 -10.56
N GLY A 392 -5.15 -4.37 -11.61
CA GLY A 392 -4.05 -3.94 -12.48
C GLY A 392 -4.55 -3.14 -13.69
N ASP A 393 -3.75 -3.17 -14.75
CA ASP A 393 -4.19 -3.02 -16.11
C ASP A 393 -5.29 -4.06 -16.42
N PRO A 394 -6.41 -3.67 -17.06
CA PRO A 394 -7.51 -4.59 -17.36
C PRO A 394 -7.10 -5.84 -18.14
N GLU A 395 -6.00 -5.80 -18.91
CA GLU A 395 -5.50 -6.94 -19.67
C GLU A 395 -5.02 -8.09 -18.78
N ASN A 396 -4.62 -7.81 -17.53
CA ASN A 396 -4.15 -8.80 -16.54
C ASN A 396 -5.10 -8.97 -15.35
N TRP A 397 -6.28 -8.33 -15.37
CA TRP A 397 -7.26 -8.46 -14.29
C TRP A 397 -7.66 -9.92 -14.06
N SER A 398 -7.72 -10.33 -12.79
CA SER A 398 -8.15 -11.66 -12.37
C SER A 398 -7.23 -12.83 -12.77
N ASN A 399 -5.97 -12.57 -13.14
CA ASN A 399 -4.96 -13.62 -13.24
C ASN A 399 -4.55 -14.10 -11.84
N SER A 400 -4.29 -15.41 -11.72
CA SER A 400 -3.76 -16.05 -10.52
C SER A 400 -2.40 -16.65 -10.86
N TYR A 401 -1.35 -16.10 -10.26
CA TYR A 401 0.03 -16.57 -10.40
C TYR A 401 0.43 -17.36 -9.15
N THR A 402 1.58 -18.04 -9.20
CA THR A 402 2.20 -18.57 -7.98
C THR A 402 2.49 -17.43 -7.00
N GLN A 403 2.01 -17.54 -5.76
CA GLN A 403 2.11 -16.48 -4.76
C GLN A 403 2.06 -17.05 -3.35
N TYR A 404 2.63 -16.33 -2.39
CA TYR A 404 2.66 -16.66 -0.95
C TYR A 404 2.18 -15.47 -0.09
N ILE A 405 1.16 -14.75 -0.56
CA ILE A 405 0.55 -13.57 0.09
C ILE A 405 0.11 -13.89 1.51
N ALA A 406 -0.59 -15.03 1.71
CA ALA A 406 -1.05 -15.45 3.02
C ALA A 406 0.12 -15.62 4.03
N GLU A 407 1.25 -16.16 3.58
CA GLU A 407 2.45 -16.31 4.42
C GLU A 407 3.09 -14.96 4.74
N ALA A 408 3.31 -14.11 3.73
CA ALA A 408 3.94 -12.80 3.91
C ALA A 408 3.09 -11.88 4.80
N ALA A 409 1.76 -11.87 4.61
CA ALA A 409 0.83 -11.14 5.44
C ALA A 409 0.79 -11.69 6.88
N TRP A 410 0.86 -13.01 7.07
CA TRP A 410 0.95 -13.60 8.40
C TRP A 410 2.24 -13.20 9.14
N ARG A 411 3.39 -13.21 8.43
CA ARG A 411 4.67 -12.68 8.97
C ARG A 411 4.57 -11.19 9.33
N ALA A 412 3.83 -10.39 8.55
CA ALA A 412 3.56 -9.00 8.89
C ALA A 412 2.68 -8.87 10.15
N TYR A 413 1.66 -9.73 10.32
CA TYR A 413 0.84 -9.79 11.53
C TYR A 413 1.66 -10.18 12.76
N GLN A 414 2.61 -11.12 12.63
CA GLN A 414 3.53 -11.50 13.69
C GLN A 414 4.46 -10.36 14.16
N ILE A 415 4.74 -9.38 13.29
CA ILE A 415 5.57 -8.18 13.58
C ILE A 415 4.71 -7.04 14.14
N HIS A 416 3.69 -6.61 13.41
CA HIS A 416 2.87 -5.45 13.76
C HIS A 416 1.80 -5.76 14.79
N GLY A 417 1.23 -6.97 14.75
CA GLY A 417 0.05 -7.35 15.53
C GLY A 417 -1.23 -6.61 15.12
N GLY A 418 -2.33 -6.95 15.77
CA GLY A 418 -3.63 -6.33 15.51
C GLY A 418 -4.75 -7.01 16.27
N GLN A 419 -5.80 -6.25 16.60
CA GLN A 419 -6.90 -6.70 17.45
C GLN A 419 -7.57 -7.98 16.92
N PRO A 420 -8.10 -8.87 17.80
CA PRO A 420 -8.56 -10.20 17.40
C PRO A 420 -9.62 -10.24 16.28
N ALA A 421 -10.40 -9.17 16.10
CA ALA A 421 -11.34 -9.03 14.99
C ALA A 421 -10.68 -9.13 13.61
N MET A 422 -9.40 -8.76 13.48
CA MET A 422 -8.62 -8.90 12.25
C MET A 422 -8.34 -10.36 11.89
N LEU A 423 -8.25 -11.26 12.87
CA LEU A 423 -7.92 -12.68 12.64
C LEU A 423 -8.95 -13.38 11.74
N THR A 424 -10.21 -12.91 11.71
CA THR A 424 -11.22 -13.41 10.77
C THR A 424 -10.82 -13.16 9.31
N ASN A 425 -10.32 -11.96 8.98
CA ASN A 425 -9.80 -11.66 7.64
C ASN A 425 -8.58 -12.53 7.33
N PHE A 426 -7.60 -12.58 8.24
CA PHE A 426 -6.37 -13.39 8.05
C PHE A 426 -6.66 -14.88 7.86
N ALA A 427 -7.56 -15.45 8.65
CA ALA A 427 -7.91 -16.86 8.56
C ALA A 427 -8.73 -17.19 7.31
N ARG A 428 -9.80 -16.41 7.03
CA ARG A 428 -10.71 -16.69 5.90
C ARG A 428 -10.09 -16.41 4.54
N TYR A 429 -9.30 -15.35 4.38
CA TYR A 429 -8.63 -15.07 3.11
C TYR A 429 -7.56 -16.12 2.80
N ALA A 430 -6.75 -16.53 3.79
CA ALA A 430 -5.75 -17.58 3.61
C ALA A 430 -6.39 -18.97 3.37
N GLU A 431 -7.51 -19.29 4.02
CA GLU A 431 -8.30 -20.49 3.74
C GLU A 431 -8.88 -20.47 2.31
N GLY A 432 -9.51 -19.35 1.93
CA GLY A 432 -10.12 -19.16 0.61
C GLY A 432 -9.10 -19.31 -0.51
N ASP A 433 -7.90 -18.78 -0.32
CA ASP A 433 -6.79 -18.93 -1.26
C ASP A 433 -6.31 -20.39 -1.37
N ALA A 434 -5.96 -21.01 -0.23
CA ALA A 434 -5.46 -22.39 -0.21
C ALA A 434 -6.46 -23.38 -0.84
N LYS A 435 -7.75 -23.26 -0.51
CA LYS A 435 -8.81 -24.09 -1.09
C LYS A 435 -9.11 -23.72 -2.53
N GLY A 436 -9.12 -22.43 -2.86
CA GLY A 436 -9.42 -21.92 -4.20
C GLY A 436 -8.37 -22.34 -5.22
N GLN A 437 -7.08 -22.36 -4.85
CA GLN A 437 -6.03 -22.84 -5.72
C GLN A 437 -6.17 -24.35 -5.99
N LEU A 438 -6.37 -25.18 -4.97
CA LEU A 438 -6.61 -26.62 -5.18
C LEU A 438 -7.88 -26.88 -6.01
N ALA A 439 -9.00 -26.22 -5.70
CA ALA A 439 -10.24 -26.36 -6.45
C ALA A 439 -10.14 -25.90 -7.92
N THR A 440 -9.10 -25.14 -8.28
CA THR A 440 -8.83 -24.72 -9.66
C THR A 440 -7.82 -25.63 -10.35
N TYR A 441 -6.74 -25.99 -9.65
CA TYR A 441 -5.53 -26.52 -10.27
C TYR A 441 -5.16 -27.95 -9.84
N ASP A 442 -5.69 -28.50 -8.73
CA ASP A 442 -5.50 -29.91 -8.33
C ASP A 442 -6.61 -30.77 -8.95
N THR A 443 -6.60 -30.88 -10.29
CA THR A 443 -7.68 -31.53 -11.05
C THR A 443 -7.66 -33.05 -10.88
N ASN A 444 -6.48 -33.62 -10.64
CA ASN A 444 -6.28 -35.04 -10.39
C ASN A 444 -6.47 -35.45 -8.91
N ASN A 445 -6.67 -34.48 -8.00
CA ASN A 445 -6.90 -34.66 -6.56
C ASN A 445 -5.75 -35.31 -5.75
N ASN A 446 -4.50 -35.25 -6.24
CA ASN A 446 -3.33 -35.75 -5.51
C ASN A 446 -2.85 -34.79 -4.39
N GLY A 447 -3.37 -33.56 -4.32
CA GLY A 447 -2.95 -32.53 -3.35
C GLY A 447 -1.84 -31.60 -3.82
N VAL A 448 -1.50 -31.63 -5.11
CA VAL A 448 -0.52 -30.80 -5.80
C VAL A 448 -1.26 -30.00 -6.88
N ILE A 449 -0.88 -28.74 -7.12
CA ILE A 449 -1.46 -27.96 -8.21
C ILE A 449 -0.78 -28.31 -9.55
N GLU A 450 -1.55 -28.38 -10.63
CA GLU A 450 -1.05 -28.55 -11.98
C GLU A 450 -1.48 -27.44 -12.96
N TYR A 451 -0.59 -27.15 -13.91
CA TYR A 451 -0.83 -26.26 -15.06
C TYR A 451 0.22 -26.50 -16.16
N ASP A 452 -0.03 -26.03 -17.38
CA ASP A 452 0.83 -26.13 -18.56
C ASP A 452 1.47 -24.80 -18.99
N TRP A 453 1.13 -23.69 -18.33
CA TRP A 453 1.56 -22.33 -18.69
C TRP A 453 2.72 -21.81 -17.83
N GLY A 454 3.89 -21.63 -18.45
CA GLY A 454 5.10 -21.16 -17.77
C GLY A 454 4.98 -19.80 -17.08
N ALA A 455 4.16 -18.87 -17.57
CA ALA A 455 4.03 -17.55 -16.95
C ALA A 455 3.31 -17.56 -15.59
N MET A 456 2.54 -18.62 -15.28
CA MET A 456 1.99 -18.80 -13.92
C MET A 456 3.07 -18.89 -12.85
N THR A 457 4.31 -19.23 -13.22
CA THR A 457 5.45 -19.30 -12.29
C THR A 457 6.02 -17.93 -11.91
N GLY A 458 5.67 -16.87 -12.63
CA GLY A 458 6.33 -15.55 -12.53
C GLY A 458 7.75 -15.48 -13.11
N ASN A 459 8.29 -16.60 -13.58
CA ASN A 459 9.56 -16.71 -14.29
C ASN A 459 9.29 -17.18 -15.72
N ASP A 460 8.32 -16.55 -16.38
CA ASP A 460 7.72 -16.93 -17.66
C ASP A 460 8.73 -17.34 -18.74
N ALA A 461 9.83 -16.61 -18.86
CA ALA A 461 10.85 -16.79 -19.88
C ALA A 461 12.08 -17.60 -19.40
N ASP A 462 12.05 -18.17 -18.18
CA ASP A 462 13.15 -18.94 -17.59
C ASP A 462 12.68 -20.20 -16.80
N ALA A 463 11.39 -20.55 -16.87
CA ALA A 463 10.83 -21.78 -16.30
C ALA A 463 11.07 -23.00 -17.21
N VAL A 464 12.33 -23.41 -17.32
CA VAL A 464 12.83 -24.38 -18.32
C VAL A 464 12.08 -25.74 -18.34
N SER A 465 11.53 -26.19 -17.21
CA SER A 465 10.75 -27.44 -17.15
C SER A 465 9.59 -27.53 -18.15
N PHE A 466 8.92 -26.41 -18.47
CA PHE A 466 7.82 -26.37 -19.46
C PHE A 466 8.28 -26.62 -20.89
N HIS A 467 9.56 -26.38 -21.19
CA HIS A 467 10.12 -26.60 -22.52
C HIS A 467 10.39 -28.09 -22.84
N TRP A 468 10.38 -28.96 -21.82
CA TRP A 468 10.68 -30.38 -22.02
C TRP A 468 9.58 -31.11 -22.81
N ARG A 469 8.32 -30.82 -22.47
CA ARG A 469 7.15 -31.47 -23.04
C ARG A 469 5.88 -30.67 -22.76
N ALA A 470 5.06 -30.46 -23.79
CA ALA A 470 3.75 -29.83 -23.67
C ALA A 470 2.75 -30.70 -22.89
N GLY A 471 1.99 -30.07 -22.00
CA GLY A 471 0.97 -30.68 -21.16
C GLY A 471 1.09 -30.21 -19.70
N ASN A 472 0.04 -30.48 -18.89
CA ASN A 472 0.05 -30.10 -17.48
C ASN A 472 1.19 -30.79 -16.71
N LEU A 473 1.84 -30.01 -15.84
CA LEU A 473 2.84 -30.47 -14.90
C LEU A 473 2.30 -30.32 -13.47
N ASP A 474 2.40 -31.35 -12.63
CA ASP A 474 2.31 -31.21 -11.16
C ASP A 474 3.47 -30.31 -10.68
N ARG A 475 3.16 -29.25 -9.93
CA ARG A 475 4.09 -28.13 -9.66
C ARG A 475 4.57 -28.07 -8.21
N ALA A 476 5.84 -27.71 -8.03
CA ALA A 476 6.46 -27.53 -6.71
C ALA A 476 6.00 -26.23 -6.03
N GLU A 477 5.46 -25.30 -6.81
CA GLU A 477 4.74 -24.09 -6.43
C GLU A 477 3.56 -24.35 -5.46
N THR A 478 3.07 -25.59 -5.40
CA THR A 478 2.21 -26.13 -4.33
C THR A 478 2.72 -25.80 -2.91
N ALA A 479 4.03 -25.59 -2.73
CA ALA A 479 4.66 -25.07 -1.51
C ALA A 479 3.92 -23.85 -0.91
N TYR A 480 3.41 -22.96 -1.76
CA TYR A 480 2.75 -21.74 -1.28
C TYR A 480 1.27 -21.96 -0.94
N VAL A 481 0.60 -22.92 -1.59
CA VAL A 481 -0.72 -23.41 -1.15
C VAL A 481 -0.62 -24.02 0.26
N TRP A 482 0.46 -24.78 0.51
CA TRP A 482 0.78 -25.29 1.84
C TRP A 482 1.07 -24.16 2.85
N SER A 483 1.80 -23.10 2.47
CA SER A 483 2.05 -21.97 3.37
C SER A 483 0.77 -21.16 3.68
N ALA A 484 -0.15 -21.02 2.72
CA ALA A 484 -1.47 -20.43 2.93
C ALA A 484 -2.33 -21.26 3.90
N ALA A 485 -2.35 -22.59 3.76
CA ALA A 485 -3.04 -23.47 4.72
C ALA A 485 -2.46 -23.36 6.15
N ASN A 486 -1.13 -23.24 6.29
CA ASN A 486 -0.49 -22.99 7.59
C ASN A 486 -0.84 -21.61 8.17
N ALA A 487 -0.85 -20.55 7.35
CA ALA A 487 -1.25 -19.21 7.79
C ALA A 487 -2.71 -19.20 8.28
N ALA A 488 -3.62 -19.88 7.57
CA ALA A 488 -5.00 -20.04 7.99
C ALA A 488 -5.12 -20.82 9.31
N ARG A 489 -4.39 -21.95 9.45
CA ARG A 489 -4.32 -22.73 10.70
C ARG A 489 -3.90 -21.85 11.88
N ASP A 490 -2.81 -21.11 11.72
CA ASP A 490 -2.26 -20.28 12.79
C ASP A 490 -3.20 -19.14 13.19
N ALA A 491 -3.82 -18.47 12.21
CA ALA A 491 -4.82 -17.44 12.45
C ALA A 491 -6.06 -17.98 13.19
N TYR A 492 -6.60 -19.14 12.77
CA TYR A 492 -7.69 -19.81 13.48
C TYR A 492 -7.27 -20.27 14.88
N SER A 493 -6.01 -20.68 15.07
CA SER A 493 -5.49 -21.07 16.38
C SER A 493 -5.42 -19.87 17.34
N LEU A 494 -4.96 -18.70 16.89
CA LEU A 494 -5.00 -17.47 17.68
C LEU A 494 -6.43 -16.95 17.93
N GLN A 495 -7.38 -17.25 17.03
CA GLN A 495 -8.80 -16.97 17.22
C GLN A 495 -9.47 -17.93 18.23
N GLY A 496 -8.80 -19.02 18.61
CA GLY A 496 -9.38 -20.08 19.46
C GLY A 496 -10.31 -21.05 18.71
N ASN A 497 -10.36 -20.99 17.38
CA ASN A 497 -11.18 -21.87 16.55
C ASN A 497 -10.44 -23.18 16.24
N THR A 498 -10.37 -24.06 17.23
CA THR A 498 -9.65 -25.34 17.17
C THR A 498 -10.15 -26.27 16.06
N ALA A 499 -11.45 -26.25 15.76
CA ALA A 499 -12.03 -27.06 14.69
C ALA A 499 -11.49 -26.63 13.31
N LYS A 500 -11.52 -25.33 13.00
CA LYS A 500 -10.96 -24.79 11.75
C LYS A 500 -9.44 -24.93 11.70
N ALA A 501 -8.73 -24.76 12.81
CA ALA A 501 -7.29 -25.02 12.86
C ALA A 501 -6.95 -26.48 12.52
N THR A 502 -7.70 -27.45 13.07
CA THR A 502 -7.53 -28.88 12.75
C THR A 502 -7.85 -29.18 11.29
N GLU A 503 -8.87 -28.55 10.72
CA GLU A 503 -9.22 -28.67 9.30
C GLU A 503 -8.09 -28.16 8.39
N MET A 504 -7.53 -26.98 8.69
CA MET A 504 -6.41 -26.41 7.92
C MET A 504 -5.11 -27.21 8.10
N GLN A 505 -4.88 -27.79 9.27
CA GLN A 505 -3.78 -28.73 9.50
C GLN A 505 -3.94 -29.98 8.62
N THR A 506 -5.13 -30.58 8.59
CA THR A 506 -5.43 -31.74 7.73
C THR A 506 -5.22 -31.41 6.24
N LEU A 507 -5.59 -30.20 5.81
CA LEU A 507 -5.33 -29.73 4.46
C LEU A 507 -3.81 -29.59 4.17
N ALA A 508 -3.05 -28.98 5.08
CA ALA A 508 -1.61 -28.87 4.96
C ALA A 508 -0.91 -30.24 4.93
N ASP A 509 -1.40 -31.23 5.68
CA ASP A 509 -0.87 -32.60 5.68
C ASP A 509 -1.20 -33.35 4.38
N ARG A 510 -2.41 -33.17 3.80
CA ARG A 510 -2.73 -33.65 2.43
C ARG A 510 -1.73 -33.07 1.42
N ILE A 511 -1.57 -31.74 1.41
CA ILE A 511 -0.70 -31.05 0.44
C ILE A 511 0.75 -31.52 0.58
N ARG A 512 1.27 -31.60 1.82
CA ARG A 512 2.62 -32.09 2.10
C ARG A 512 2.84 -33.52 1.59
N THR A 513 1.85 -34.38 1.82
CA THR A 513 1.88 -35.79 1.38
C THR A 513 1.84 -35.89 -0.15
N GLY A 514 1.01 -35.09 -0.81
CA GLY A 514 0.94 -34.97 -2.27
C GLY A 514 2.28 -34.55 -2.87
N VAL A 515 2.88 -33.45 -2.38
CA VAL A 515 4.19 -32.97 -2.85
C VAL A 515 5.28 -34.05 -2.70
N ILE A 516 5.36 -34.74 -1.56
CA ILE A 516 6.37 -35.77 -1.33
C ILE A 516 6.13 -37.00 -2.21
N ASN A 517 4.88 -37.47 -2.36
CA ASN A 517 4.58 -38.69 -3.13
C ASN A 517 4.62 -38.47 -4.64
N THR A 518 4.25 -37.28 -5.12
CA THR A 518 4.16 -36.96 -6.55
C THR A 518 5.50 -36.45 -7.10
N LEU A 519 6.18 -35.53 -6.38
CA LEU A 519 7.31 -34.76 -6.92
C LEU A 519 8.70 -35.22 -6.46
N TRP A 520 8.81 -36.04 -5.41
CA TRP A 520 10.12 -36.58 -5.02
C TRP A 520 10.55 -37.70 -5.96
N ASN A 521 11.66 -37.50 -6.67
CA ASN A 521 12.32 -38.56 -7.43
C ASN A 521 13.36 -39.25 -6.53
N PRO A 522 13.11 -40.48 -6.04
CA PRO A 522 14.05 -41.18 -5.15
C PRO A 522 15.33 -41.62 -5.86
N ASP A 523 15.26 -41.98 -7.15
CA ASP A 523 16.41 -42.47 -7.93
C ASP A 523 17.44 -41.36 -8.19
N ARG A 524 16.96 -40.12 -8.35
CA ARG A 524 17.81 -38.93 -8.54
C ARG A 524 18.06 -38.13 -7.27
N GLN A 525 17.35 -38.43 -6.18
CA GLN A 525 17.33 -37.64 -4.94
C GLN A 525 17.16 -36.14 -5.22
N LEU A 526 16.10 -35.81 -5.96
CA LEU A 526 15.73 -34.46 -6.38
C LEU A 526 14.22 -34.28 -6.26
N LEU A 527 13.77 -33.04 -6.03
CA LEU A 527 12.37 -32.69 -6.22
C LEU A 527 12.18 -32.24 -7.67
N GLU A 528 11.35 -32.95 -8.42
CA GLU A 528 11.16 -32.76 -9.86
C GLU A 528 9.67 -32.58 -10.14
N HIS A 529 9.32 -31.61 -10.99
CA HIS A 529 7.96 -31.47 -11.52
C HIS A 529 7.54 -32.79 -12.19
N LYS A 530 6.24 -33.06 -12.29
CA LYS A 530 5.77 -34.31 -12.90
C LYS A 530 4.79 -34.05 -14.02
N HIS A 531 5.04 -34.61 -15.20
CA HIS A 531 4.14 -34.48 -16.34
C HIS A 531 2.91 -35.36 -16.14
N VAL A 532 1.75 -34.72 -15.89
CA VAL A 532 0.53 -35.36 -15.37
C VAL A 532 0.07 -36.52 -16.25
N SER A 533 -0.03 -36.31 -17.56
CA SER A 533 -0.59 -37.31 -18.48
C SER A 533 0.28 -38.55 -18.71
N THR A 534 1.55 -38.53 -18.31
CA THR A 534 2.43 -39.73 -18.37
C THR A 534 3.08 -40.10 -17.03
N ASN A 535 2.70 -39.44 -15.93
CA ASN A 535 3.22 -39.69 -14.58
C ASN A 535 4.77 -39.74 -14.53
N THR A 536 5.44 -38.91 -15.35
CA THR A 536 6.90 -38.94 -15.55
C THR A 536 7.53 -37.70 -14.92
N HIS A 537 8.61 -37.85 -14.14
CA HIS A 537 9.35 -36.69 -13.65
C HIS A 537 9.98 -35.90 -14.81
N VAL A 538 9.88 -34.58 -14.73
CA VAL A 538 10.46 -33.65 -15.69
C VAL A 538 11.96 -33.53 -15.37
N PRO A 539 12.86 -33.84 -16.33
CA PRO A 539 14.28 -33.90 -16.06
C PRO A 539 14.95 -32.52 -15.94
N TRP A 540 14.32 -31.48 -16.52
CA TRP A 540 14.76 -30.08 -16.53
C TRP A 540 14.17 -29.33 -15.34
N LYS A 541 15.01 -28.52 -14.69
CA LYS A 541 14.80 -27.99 -13.34
C LYS A 541 15.05 -26.48 -13.30
N GLU A 542 14.45 -25.84 -12.31
CA GLU A 542 14.62 -24.43 -11.99
C GLU A 542 14.61 -24.25 -10.47
N ILE A 543 14.87 -23.03 -9.97
CA ILE A 543 14.78 -22.76 -8.52
C ILE A 543 13.36 -22.98 -7.97
N ASN A 544 12.33 -23.00 -8.82
CA ASN A 544 10.95 -23.34 -8.47
C ASN A 544 10.81 -24.73 -7.85
N ASN A 545 11.63 -25.70 -8.29
CA ASN A 545 11.71 -27.03 -7.68
C ASN A 545 12.03 -26.99 -6.16
N TYR A 546 12.60 -25.89 -5.67
CA TYR A 546 13.06 -25.76 -4.30
C TYR A 546 12.16 -24.90 -3.40
N TYR A 547 11.04 -24.38 -3.92
CA TYR A 547 10.06 -23.63 -3.10
C TYR A 547 9.58 -24.44 -1.86
N PRO A 548 9.40 -25.78 -1.92
CA PRO A 548 9.12 -26.61 -0.74
C PRO A 548 10.21 -26.60 0.34
N TYR A 549 11.48 -26.33 0.03
CA TYR A 549 12.53 -26.11 1.02
C TYR A 549 12.45 -24.68 1.58
N SER A 550 12.20 -23.68 0.73
CA SER A 550 12.06 -22.27 1.13
C SER A 550 10.98 -22.04 2.19
N VAL A 551 9.87 -22.80 2.14
CA VAL A 551 8.78 -22.74 3.15
C VAL A 551 8.92 -23.76 4.28
N GLY A 552 9.88 -24.71 4.21
CA GLY A 552 10.05 -25.74 5.23
C GLY A 552 9.10 -26.96 5.13
N LEU A 553 8.47 -27.18 3.97
CA LEU A 553 7.61 -28.34 3.70
C LEU A 553 8.43 -29.64 3.70
N MET A 554 9.62 -29.64 3.10
CA MET A 554 10.42 -30.86 2.92
C MET A 554 10.93 -31.45 4.24
N PRO A 555 10.92 -32.78 4.45
CA PRO A 555 11.44 -33.38 5.67
C PRO A 555 12.97 -33.21 5.77
N ASN A 556 13.48 -32.87 6.97
CA ASN A 556 14.91 -32.70 7.20
C ASN A 556 15.63 -34.05 7.44
N THR A 557 15.71 -34.90 6.41
CA THR A 557 16.49 -36.14 6.43
C THR A 557 17.58 -36.11 5.35
N ALA A 558 18.60 -36.97 5.49
CA ALA A 558 19.77 -36.96 4.59
C ALA A 558 19.39 -37.08 3.10
N GLN A 559 18.44 -37.97 2.76
CA GLN A 559 18.01 -38.19 1.38
C GLN A 559 17.41 -36.94 0.73
N TYR A 560 16.65 -36.13 1.48
CA TYR A 560 16.02 -34.92 0.95
C TYR A 560 17.04 -33.78 0.84
N ARG A 561 17.94 -33.66 1.81
CA ARG A 561 19.00 -32.64 1.77
C ARG A 561 19.91 -32.78 0.54
N GLU A 562 20.12 -33.99 0.04
CA GLU A 562 20.89 -34.27 -1.18
C GLU A 562 20.42 -33.47 -2.40
N ALA A 563 19.14 -33.06 -2.46
CA ALA A 563 18.65 -32.22 -3.55
C ALA A 563 19.37 -30.86 -3.64
N LEU A 564 19.82 -30.31 -2.50
CA LEU A 564 20.50 -29.01 -2.42
C LEU A 564 21.90 -29.02 -3.07
N ARG A 565 22.46 -30.21 -3.40
CA ARG A 565 23.80 -30.35 -3.98
C ARG A 565 24.03 -29.56 -5.27
N LEU A 566 22.98 -29.30 -6.04
CA LEU A 566 23.08 -28.54 -7.28
C LEU A 566 23.47 -27.08 -7.07
N PHE A 567 23.28 -26.51 -5.88
CA PHE A 567 23.66 -25.12 -5.59
C PHE A 567 25.15 -24.90 -5.32
N ALA A 568 25.94 -25.97 -5.16
CA ALA A 568 27.40 -25.85 -5.08
C ALA A 568 28.02 -25.56 -6.47
N ASP A 569 27.43 -26.13 -7.52
CA ASP A 569 27.96 -26.09 -8.89
C ASP A 569 27.46 -24.86 -9.67
N PRO A 570 28.34 -23.90 -10.05
CA PRO A 570 27.95 -22.73 -10.83
C PRO A 570 27.49 -23.07 -12.25
N ALA A 571 27.77 -24.28 -12.78
CA ALA A 571 27.19 -24.73 -14.05
C ALA A 571 25.71 -25.14 -13.91
N GLN A 572 25.25 -25.46 -12.69
CA GLN A 572 23.84 -25.77 -12.40
C GLN A 572 23.09 -24.50 -12.01
N TYR A 573 23.49 -23.85 -10.92
CA TYR A 573 22.88 -22.63 -10.39
C TYR A 573 23.98 -21.64 -9.97
N PRO A 574 24.40 -20.70 -10.85
CA PRO A 574 25.38 -19.67 -10.49
C PRO A 574 24.81 -18.66 -9.48
N ILE A 575 25.68 -18.07 -8.67
CA ILE A 575 25.32 -16.93 -7.79
C ILE A 575 25.09 -15.64 -8.60
N PHE A 576 25.83 -15.45 -9.70
CA PHE A 576 25.58 -14.34 -10.61
C PHE A 576 25.97 -14.70 -12.06
N PRO A 577 25.11 -14.44 -13.05
CA PRO A 577 23.74 -13.93 -12.90
C PRO A 577 22.81 -14.93 -12.20
N PHE A 578 21.94 -14.44 -11.33
CA PHE A 578 21.07 -15.27 -10.47
C PHE A 578 19.83 -15.76 -11.25
N TYR A 579 20.03 -16.72 -12.14
CA TYR A 579 18.96 -17.29 -12.97
C TYR A 579 17.95 -18.14 -12.18
N THR A 580 16.75 -18.30 -12.73
CA THR A 580 15.76 -19.28 -12.27
C THR A 580 16.07 -20.67 -12.84
N ALA A 581 16.32 -20.78 -14.14
CA ALA A 581 16.63 -22.04 -14.80
C ALA A 581 17.95 -22.63 -14.29
N ASN A 582 17.99 -23.96 -14.19
CA ASN A 582 19.25 -24.69 -14.13
C ASN A 582 20.01 -24.54 -15.46
N GLN A 583 21.26 -24.09 -15.44
CA GLN A 583 21.97 -23.73 -16.68
C GLN A 583 22.43 -24.94 -17.50
N VAL A 584 22.66 -26.11 -16.88
CA VAL A 584 22.86 -27.38 -17.61
C VAL A 584 21.58 -27.80 -18.35
N ASP A 585 20.43 -27.74 -17.68
CA ASP A 585 19.15 -28.09 -18.30
C ASP A 585 18.75 -27.08 -19.38
N LYS A 586 19.04 -25.78 -19.18
CA LYS A 586 18.82 -24.72 -20.15
C LYS A 586 19.64 -24.92 -21.42
N ALA A 587 20.89 -25.37 -21.29
CA ALA A 587 21.71 -25.76 -22.45
C ALA A 587 21.11 -26.97 -23.19
N ALA A 588 20.57 -27.96 -22.45
CA ALA A 588 19.87 -29.10 -23.05
C ALA A 588 18.55 -28.69 -23.76
N ALA A 589 17.79 -27.76 -23.16
CA ALA A 589 16.58 -27.20 -23.74
C ALA A 589 16.88 -26.39 -25.02
N ALA A 590 17.94 -25.58 -25.02
CA ALA A 590 18.43 -24.87 -26.20
C ALA A 590 18.85 -25.84 -27.32
N ALA A 591 19.57 -26.91 -27.00
CA ALA A 591 19.93 -27.96 -27.95
C ALA A 591 18.71 -28.71 -28.51
N ALA A 592 17.62 -28.77 -27.75
CA ALA A 592 16.31 -29.29 -28.19
C ALA A 592 15.42 -28.24 -28.90
N GLY A 593 15.94 -27.04 -29.18
CA GLY A 593 15.24 -25.98 -29.91
C GLY A 593 14.42 -25.00 -29.06
N ASN A 594 14.48 -25.10 -27.73
CA ASN A 594 13.68 -24.30 -26.79
C ASN A 594 14.59 -23.53 -25.79
N PRO A 595 15.36 -22.52 -26.24
CA PRO A 595 16.39 -21.88 -25.43
C PRO A 595 15.89 -21.02 -24.25
N GLY A 596 14.62 -20.59 -24.28
CA GLY A 596 14.11 -19.57 -23.35
C GLY A 596 14.77 -18.20 -23.53
N SER A 597 14.65 -17.34 -22.51
CA SER A 597 15.38 -16.07 -22.44
C SER A 597 16.75 -16.22 -21.77
N ASN A 598 17.56 -15.16 -21.79
CA ASN A 598 18.76 -15.03 -20.96
C ASN A 598 18.57 -14.03 -19.79
N ASN A 599 17.33 -13.87 -19.34
CA ASN A 599 16.96 -12.82 -18.39
C ASN A 599 17.26 -13.23 -16.93
N PHE A 600 17.62 -12.24 -16.11
CA PHE A 600 17.72 -12.36 -14.66
C PHE A 600 17.29 -11.05 -14.00
N SER A 601 16.74 -11.13 -12.79
CA SER A 601 16.08 -10.02 -12.10
C SER A 601 16.08 -10.23 -10.59
N THR A 602 15.74 -9.16 -9.85
CA THR A 602 15.55 -9.19 -8.40
C THR A 602 14.51 -10.25 -7.99
N ILE A 603 13.56 -10.63 -8.84
CA ILE A 603 12.58 -11.69 -8.55
C ILE A 603 13.26 -13.05 -8.33
N ASN A 604 14.27 -13.36 -9.15
CA ASN A 604 15.00 -14.62 -9.09
C ASN A 604 15.90 -14.66 -7.84
N SER A 605 16.64 -13.57 -7.58
CA SER A 605 17.46 -13.45 -6.36
C SER A 605 16.59 -13.47 -5.10
N THR A 606 15.40 -12.87 -5.10
CA THR A 606 14.44 -12.89 -3.98
C THR A 606 14.12 -14.32 -3.56
N VAL A 607 13.79 -15.19 -4.52
CA VAL A 607 13.42 -16.57 -4.18
C VAL A 607 14.66 -17.42 -3.85
N GLN A 608 15.80 -17.14 -4.47
CA GLN A 608 17.07 -17.75 -4.08
C GLN A 608 17.46 -17.37 -2.63
N PHE A 609 17.26 -16.11 -2.21
CA PHE A 609 17.41 -15.69 -0.81
C PHE A 609 16.44 -16.46 0.11
N ARG A 610 15.15 -16.59 -0.25
CA ARG A 610 14.18 -17.38 0.53
C ARG A 610 14.64 -18.84 0.69
N LEU A 611 15.22 -19.44 -0.35
CA LEU A 611 15.80 -20.78 -0.28
C LEU A 611 17.00 -20.83 0.66
N TYR A 612 18.03 -20.00 0.46
CA TYR A 612 19.20 -19.97 1.35
C TYR A 612 18.82 -19.69 2.81
N SER A 613 17.88 -18.76 3.03
CA SER A 613 17.35 -18.38 4.34
C SER A 613 16.78 -19.58 5.10
N SER A 614 16.02 -20.45 4.43
CA SER A 614 15.55 -21.71 5.01
C SER A 614 16.65 -22.77 5.08
N ALA A 615 17.40 -22.99 3.99
CA ALA A 615 18.41 -24.05 3.86
C ALA A 615 19.49 -23.96 4.95
N LEU A 616 20.08 -22.79 5.16
CA LEU A 616 21.16 -22.56 6.12
C LEU A 616 20.73 -22.72 7.59
N ARG A 617 19.42 -22.70 7.88
CA ARG A 617 18.88 -22.90 9.24
C ARG A 617 18.29 -24.28 9.46
N ASN A 618 17.54 -24.77 8.48
CA ASN A 618 16.64 -25.92 8.63
C ASN A 618 17.19 -27.20 7.99
N TYR A 619 18.16 -27.10 7.09
CA TYR A 619 18.68 -28.24 6.30
C TYR A 619 20.22 -28.29 6.33
N PRO A 620 20.84 -28.79 7.41
CA PRO A 620 22.29 -28.83 7.57
C PRO A 620 23.00 -29.54 6.40
N ASN A 621 23.80 -28.78 5.64
CA ASN A 621 24.41 -29.22 4.40
C ASN A 621 25.78 -28.52 4.16
N SER A 622 26.51 -28.96 3.14
CA SER A 622 27.82 -28.42 2.76
C SER A 622 27.87 -27.79 1.36
N TRP A 623 26.72 -27.63 0.70
CA TRP A 623 26.61 -27.19 -0.69
C TRP A 623 26.16 -25.74 -0.84
N MET A 624 25.51 -25.20 0.19
CA MET A 624 25.06 -23.82 0.28
C MET A 624 25.71 -23.21 1.52
N THR A 625 26.52 -22.16 1.36
CA THR A 625 27.27 -21.57 2.48
C THR A 625 26.88 -20.12 2.77
N ASN A 626 27.29 -19.61 3.94
CA ASN A 626 27.12 -18.19 4.28
C ASN A 626 27.93 -17.26 3.35
N ASP A 627 29.02 -17.74 2.76
CA ASP A 627 29.82 -16.97 1.80
C ASP A 627 29.10 -16.84 0.45
N ASP A 628 28.43 -17.92 -0.01
CA ASP A 628 27.58 -17.89 -1.20
C ASP A 628 26.39 -16.94 -1.02
N TYR A 629 25.74 -16.98 0.14
CA TYR A 629 24.70 -16.03 0.52
C TYR A 629 25.20 -14.58 0.50
N LYS A 630 26.42 -14.33 1.02
CA LYS A 630 27.05 -13.00 0.99
C LYS A 630 27.35 -12.55 -0.44
N LYS A 631 27.87 -13.44 -1.29
CA LYS A 631 28.12 -13.14 -2.72
C LYS A 631 26.81 -12.77 -3.41
N LEU A 632 25.73 -13.52 -3.18
CA LEU A 632 24.40 -13.23 -3.73
C LEU A 632 23.88 -11.85 -3.28
N LEU A 633 24.01 -11.54 -1.98
CA LEU A 633 23.66 -10.24 -1.41
C LEU A 633 24.40 -9.08 -2.11
N TYR A 634 25.70 -9.24 -2.32
CA TYR A 634 26.53 -8.23 -2.96
C TYR A 634 26.23 -8.08 -4.46
N TRP A 635 26.09 -9.18 -5.21
CA TRP A 635 25.76 -9.15 -6.63
C TRP A 635 24.34 -8.63 -6.90
N ASN A 636 23.39 -8.93 -6.02
CA ASN A 636 22.03 -8.36 -6.09
C ASN A 636 22.03 -6.83 -5.91
N ALA A 637 22.85 -6.30 -5.01
CA ALA A 637 23.04 -4.85 -4.86
C ALA A 637 23.78 -4.25 -6.06
N TRP A 638 24.79 -4.94 -6.59
CA TRP A 638 25.59 -4.48 -7.74
C TRP A 638 24.77 -4.39 -9.02
N ALA A 639 23.92 -5.38 -9.33
CA ALA A 639 23.07 -5.38 -10.53
C ALA A 639 22.13 -4.16 -10.59
N GLN A 640 21.65 -3.69 -9.43
CA GLN A 640 20.83 -2.48 -9.28
C GLN A 640 21.63 -1.16 -9.44
N TYR A 641 22.93 -1.19 -9.68
CA TYR A 641 23.72 -0.01 -10.07
C TYR A 641 24.13 -0.16 -11.55
N VAL A 642 23.99 0.92 -12.34
CA VAL A 642 24.47 0.93 -13.73
C VAL A 642 25.99 0.72 -13.70
N ASP A 643 26.44 -0.43 -14.22
CA ASP A 643 27.82 -0.92 -14.18
C ASP A 643 28.49 -0.85 -12.80
N GLY A 644 27.74 -1.12 -11.73
CA GLY A 644 28.24 -1.07 -10.36
C GLY A 644 28.49 0.33 -9.82
N ASN A 645 28.15 1.38 -10.57
CA ASN A 645 28.38 2.76 -10.18
C ASN A 645 27.33 3.23 -9.17
N THR A 646 27.74 3.40 -7.93
CA THR A 646 26.86 3.80 -6.81
C THR A 646 26.22 5.18 -6.96
N ALA A 647 26.66 6.01 -7.91
CA ALA A 647 25.97 7.25 -8.28
C ALA A 647 24.65 7.00 -9.03
N TRP A 648 24.52 5.83 -9.69
CA TRP A 648 23.46 5.53 -10.65
C TRP A 648 22.65 4.27 -10.28
N PRO A 649 21.91 4.26 -9.16
CA PRO A 649 21.02 3.15 -8.83
C PRO A 649 19.82 3.10 -9.78
N ASP A 650 19.63 1.98 -10.48
CA ASP A 650 18.47 1.71 -11.30
C ASP A 650 18.10 0.23 -11.24
N ALA A 651 17.08 -0.10 -10.43
CA ALA A 651 16.45 -1.41 -10.50
C ALA A 651 15.56 -1.46 -11.74
N ASN A 652 16.00 -2.16 -12.78
CA ASN A 652 15.16 -2.45 -13.94
C ASN A 652 14.23 -3.62 -13.60
N GLU A 653 13.18 -3.83 -14.39
CA GLU A 653 12.38 -5.05 -14.29
C GLU A 653 13.22 -6.31 -14.47
N PHE A 654 14.13 -6.32 -15.45
CA PHE A 654 15.11 -7.38 -15.64
C PHE A 654 16.38 -6.90 -16.35
N TRP A 655 17.36 -7.78 -16.35
CA TRP A 655 18.66 -7.63 -16.99
C TRP A 655 18.93 -8.86 -17.85
N ALA A 656 19.80 -8.70 -18.86
CA ALA A 656 20.28 -9.81 -19.68
C ALA A 656 21.71 -9.53 -20.14
N ASP A 657 22.30 -10.51 -20.82
CA ASP A 657 23.57 -10.37 -21.56
C ASP A 657 24.72 -9.82 -20.70
N TRP A 658 24.87 -10.45 -19.53
CA TRP A 658 26.07 -10.33 -18.71
C TRP A 658 27.27 -10.93 -19.44
N ASN A 659 28.31 -10.11 -19.66
CA ASN A 659 29.50 -10.51 -20.42
C ASN A 659 30.70 -10.92 -19.54
N GLY A 660 30.50 -11.07 -18.23
CA GLY A 660 31.57 -11.28 -17.24
C GLY A 660 32.12 -10.00 -16.59
N SER A 661 31.72 -8.81 -17.07
CA SER A 661 32.17 -7.51 -16.51
C SER A 661 31.10 -6.42 -16.46
N ALA A 662 30.14 -6.41 -17.41
CA ALA A 662 29.05 -5.45 -17.50
C ALA A 662 27.72 -6.14 -17.87
N ILE A 663 26.61 -5.55 -17.44
CA ILE A 663 25.25 -5.94 -17.86
C ILE A 663 24.96 -5.19 -19.15
N THR A 664 25.07 -5.86 -20.30
CA THR A 664 24.96 -5.17 -21.59
C THR A 664 23.51 -4.88 -22.01
N TYR A 665 22.53 -5.56 -21.39
CA TYR A 665 21.11 -5.24 -21.55
C TYR A 665 20.42 -4.99 -20.21
N ARG A 666 19.76 -3.83 -20.08
CA ARG A 666 18.89 -3.45 -18.97
C ARG A 666 17.51 -3.13 -19.54
N SER A 667 16.44 -3.68 -18.96
CA SER A 667 15.10 -3.53 -19.55
C SER A 667 14.52 -2.12 -19.40
N TRP A 668 13.52 -1.82 -20.23
CA TRP A 668 12.95 -0.47 -20.44
C TRP A 668 12.05 0.03 -19.30
N ILE A 669 11.76 -0.81 -18.30
CA ILE A 669 11.02 -0.41 -17.09
C ILE A 669 12.06 -0.15 -16.00
N HIS A 670 12.20 1.13 -15.65
CA HIS A 670 13.21 1.63 -14.72
C HIS A 670 12.63 1.87 -13.32
N HIS A 671 13.49 1.84 -12.31
CA HIS A 671 13.12 2.07 -10.91
C HIS A 671 11.95 1.16 -10.42
N ASN A 672 11.95 -0.10 -10.86
CA ASN A 672 10.95 -1.12 -10.56
C ASN A 672 11.20 -1.84 -9.21
N ILE A 673 10.18 -2.55 -8.72
CA ILE A 673 10.22 -3.46 -7.56
C ILE A 673 9.87 -4.91 -7.94
N LEU A 674 10.34 -5.44 -9.08
CA LEU A 674 10.15 -6.86 -9.41
C LEU A 674 10.99 -7.76 -8.47
N GLY A 675 10.59 -7.89 -7.21
CA GLY A 675 11.30 -8.59 -6.13
C GLY A 675 11.67 -7.73 -4.90
N SER A 676 12.08 -8.42 -3.84
CA SER A 676 12.41 -7.85 -2.52
C SER A 676 13.87 -8.08 -2.11
N GLY A 677 14.31 -7.49 -0.99
CA GLY A 677 15.69 -7.72 -0.54
C GLY A 677 16.15 -6.99 0.71
N ASN A 678 15.46 -5.96 1.20
CA ASN A 678 15.81 -5.33 2.47
C ASN A 678 15.54 -6.25 3.67
N TRP A 679 14.55 -7.14 3.54
CA TRP A 679 14.28 -8.19 4.52
C TRP A 679 15.50 -9.05 4.81
N THR A 680 16.39 -9.32 3.84
CA THR A 680 17.63 -10.10 4.05
C THR A 680 18.51 -9.54 5.16
N ILE A 681 18.62 -8.21 5.27
CA ILE A 681 19.43 -7.59 6.32
C ILE A 681 18.79 -7.75 7.71
N ILE A 682 17.46 -7.70 7.77
CA ILE A 682 16.69 -7.71 9.01
C ILE A 682 16.46 -9.14 9.53
N GLU A 683 16.06 -10.04 8.62
CA GLU A 683 15.69 -11.43 8.87
C GLU A 683 16.88 -12.37 8.89
N ASP A 684 17.88 -12.13 8.03
CA ASP A 684 19.00 -13.06 7.83
C ASP A 684 20.27 -12.55 8.46
N VAL A 685 20.77 -11.36 8.10
CA VAL A 685 22.01 -10.84 8.72
C VAL A 685 21.78 -10.53 10.22
N ALA A 686 20.74 -9.75 10.53
CA ALA A 686 20.32 -9.45 11.91
C ALA A 686 19.37 -10.52 12.51
N GLY A 687 19.02 -11.56 11.74
CA GLY A 687 18.41 -12.77 12.25
C GLY A 687 16.94 -12.72 12.69
N LEU A 688 16.22 -11.59 12.68
CA LEU A 688 14.91 -11.47 13.32
C LEU A 688 13.87 -12.42 12.73
N ARG A 689 13.41 -13.42 13.49
CA ARG A 689 12.34 -14.36 13.11
C ARG A 689 10.99 -13.93 13.71
N PRO A 690 9.96 -13.63 12.90
CA PRO A 690 8.60 -13.37 13.37
C PRO A 690 7.97 -14.58 14.09
N ARG A 691 7.10 -14.34 15.08
CA ARG A 691 6.50 -15.38 15.94
C ARG A 691 5.04 -15.09 16.31
N ASN A 692 4.31 -16.13 16.72
CA ASN A 692 2.93 -16.05 17.22
C ASN A 692 2.82 -15.71 18.73
N ASP A 693 3.91 -15.80 19.49
CA ASP A 693 3.96 -15.55 20.94
C ASP A 693 4.61 -14.19 21.29
N THR A 694 4.87 -13.93 22.58
CA THR A 694 5.55 -12.71 23.03
C THR A 694 7.07 -12.73 22.84
N GLN A 695 7.68 -13.88 22.52
CA GLN A 695 9.14 -14.01 22.49
C GLN A 695 9.74 -13.31 21.28
N ILE A 696 11.03 -12.98 21.38
CA ILE A 696 11.85 -12.51 20.27
C ILE A 696 12.85 -13.62 19.94
N GLU A 697 12.91 -14.02 18.68
CA GLU A 697 13.90 -14.99 18.19
C GLU A 697 14.78 -14.31 17.15
N LEU A 698 16.09 -14.43 17.35
CA LEU A 698 17.08 -14.06 16.35
C LEU A 698 17.84 -15.33 15.92
N SER A 699 17.94 -15.56 14.62
CA SER A 699 18.68 -16.69 14.02
C SER A 699 19.51 -16.15 12.85
N PRO A 700 20.69 -15.57 13.12
CA PRO A 700 21.48 -14.86 12.12
C PRO A 700 22.24 -15.81 11.18
N ILE A 701 22.33 -15.43 9.90
CA ILE A 701 23.25 -15.99 8.92
C ILE A 701 24.55 -15.19 9.01
N ASN A 702 25.56 -15.75 9.69
CA ASN A 702 26.83 -15.07 9.90
C ASN A 702 27.64 -14.99 8.60
N ILE A 703 27.51 -13.87 7.89
CA ILE A 703 28.26 -13.52 6.66
C ILE A 703 29.64 -12.88 6.93
N GLY A 704 30.16 -12.95 8.16
CA GLY A 704 31.47 -12.38 8.50
C GLY A 704 31.55 -10.86 8.32
N TRP A 705 30.48 -10.13 8.63
CA TRP A 705 30.54 -8.69 8.88
C TRP A 705 30.89 -8.47 10.36
N SER A 706 31.89 -7.64 10.63
CA SER A 706 32.29 -7.34 12.02
C SER A 706 31.27 -6.50 12.78
N HIS A 707 30.32 -5.88 12.09
CA HIS A 707 29.27 -5.09 12.71
C HIS A 707 28.05 -4.93 11.80
N PHE A 708 26.92 -4.65 12.43
CA PHE A 708 25.73 -4.08 11.79
C PHE A 708 24.80 -3.53 12.87
N ALA A 709 23.89 -2.64 12.47
CA ALA A 709 22.80 -2.20 13.32
C ALA A 709 21.50 -2.11 12.52
N VAL A 710 20.42 -2.69 13.04
CA VAL A 710 19.04 -2.50 12.57
C VAL A 710 18.28 -1.84 13.70
N ASN A 711 17.94 -0.56 13.54
CA ASN A 711 17.43 0.30 14.60
C ASN A 711 15.97 0.67 14.38
N ASN A 712 15.21 0.70 15.48
CA ASN A 712 13.87 1.25 15.55
C ASN A 712 12.84 0.57 14.62
N LEU A 713 12.87 -0.77 14.54
CA LEU A 713 11.77 -1.56 13.98
C LEU A 713 10.54 -1.44 14.87
N ARG A 714 9.34 -1.26 14.29
CA ARG A 714 8.09 -1.25 15.07
C ARG A 714 7.59 -2.68 15.26
N TYR A 715 7.90 -3.27 16.41
CA TYR A 715 7.62 -4.67 16.73
C TYR A 715 6.66 -4.76 17.92
N ARG A 716 5.41 -5.11 17.66
CA ARG A 716 4.32 -5.30 18.65
C ARG A 716 4.25 -4.21 19.72
N ASN A 717 4.10 -2.96 19.25
CA ASN A 717 4.13 -1.72 20.02
C ASN A 717 5.44 -1.33 20.74
N ALA A 718 6.50 -2.14 20.69
CA ALA A 718 7.85 -1.73 21.06
C ALA A 718 8.64 -1.22 19.84
N ASN A 719 9.68 -0.42 20.11
CA ASN A 719 10.73 -0.11 19.14
C ASN A 719 11.89 -1.08 19.37
N LEU A 720 12.05 -2.07 18.50
CA LEU A 720 13.12 -3.08 18.56
C LEU A 720 14.35 -2.58 17.78
N SER A 721 15.53 -2.71 18.39
CA SER A 721 16.81 -2.63 17.67
C SER A 721 17.64 -3.88 17.90
N VAL A 722 18.34 -4.33 16.85
CA VAL A 722 19.32 -5.43 16.86
C VAL A 722 20.67 -4.85 16.46
N VAL A 723 21.72 -5.12 17.23
CA VAL A 723 23.08 -4.62 16.96
C VAL A 723 24.09 -5.73 17.12
N TRP A 724 25.07 -5.79 16.22
CA TRP A 724 26.27 -6.61 16.32
C TRP A 724 27.48 -5.70 16.21
N ASP A 725 28.44 -5.85 17.12
CA ASP A 725 29.79 -5.25 17.03
C ASP A 725 30.78 -6.27 17.59
N ASP A 726 31.62 -6.83 16.74
CA ASP A 726 32.38 -8.05 17.02
C ASP A 726 33.43 -7.83 18.13
N PRO A 727 33.29 -8.48 19.31
CA PRO A 727 34.28 -8.35 20.38
C PRO A 727 35.65 -8.93 20.00
N ALA A 728 35.74 -9.78 18.97
CA ALA A 728 36.99 -10.41 18.56
C ALA A 728 37.95 -9.47 17.81
N ASP A 729 37.48 -8.35 17.22
CA ASP A 729 38.34 -7.41 16.50
C ASP A 729 38.84 -6.22 17.35
N GLY A 730 38.31 -6.07 18.56
CA GLY A 730 38.73 -5.04 19.52
C GLY A 730 38.32 -3.60 19.15
N VAL A 731 37.49 -3.39 18.12
CA VAL A 731 37.02 -2.07 17.69
C VAL A 731 35.59 -1.82 18.20
N THR A 732 35.41 -0.78 19.01
CA THR A 732 34.07 -0.29 19.39
C THR A 732 33.56 0.68 18.33
N ARG A 733 32.41 0.40 17.71
CA ARG A 733 31.85 1.18 16.59
C ARG A 733 30.62 1.98 16.97
N TYR A 734 29.81 1.47 17.89
CA TYR A 734 28.57 2.10 18.32
C TYR A 734 28.72 2.64 19.73
N THR A 735 28.89 3.97 19.85
CA THR A 735 29.08 4.64 21.15
C THR A 735 27.90 4.36 22.09
N GLY A 736 28.19 3.84 23.28
CA GLY A 736 27.17 3.48 24.29
C GLY A 736 26.50 2.11 24.10
N VAL A 737 26.87 1.36 23.06
CA VAL A 737 26.45 -0.04 22.85
C VAL A 737 27.60 -0.96 23.29
N PRO A 738 27.34 -2.08 23.99
CA PRO A 738 28.38 -3.06 24.26
C PRO A 738 28.72 -3.84 22.98
N GLN A 739 29.99 -4.24 22.83
CA GLN A 739 30.36 -5.28 21.86
C GLN A 739 29.60 -6.59 22.17
N GLY A 740 29.40 -7.39 21.12
CA GLY A 740 28.53 -8.55 21.10
C GLY A 740 27.21 -8.30 20.37
N TYR A 741 26.37 -9.32 20.36
CA TYR A 741 25.08 -9.37 19.68
C TYR A 741 23.96 -8.96 20.66
N SER A 742 23.46 -7.74 20.52
CA SER A 742 22.59 -7.07 21.48
C SER A 742 21.21 -6.75 20.91
N ILE A 743 20.19 -6.84 21.77
CA ILE A 743 18.85 -6.32 21.50
C ILE A 743 18.44 -5.22 22.47
N PHE A 744 17.74 -4.23 21.91
CA PHE A 744 17.20 -3.08 22.63
C PHE A 744 15.69 -2.98 22.38
N LEU A 745 14.92 -2.74 23.44
CA LEU A 745 13.50 -2.45 23.38
C LEU A 745 13.27 -1.04 23.93
N ASN A 746 12.65 -0.17 23.12
CA ASN A 746 12.46 1.25 23.43
C ASN A 746 13.78 1.94 23.85
N GLY A 747 14.88 1.63 23.14
CA GLY A 747 16.22 2.13 23.42
C GLY A 747 16.92 1.57 24.66
N THR A 748 16.24 0.74 25.44
CA THR A 748 16.79 0.07 26.63
C THR A 748 17.37 -1.29 26.25
N ARG A 749 18.62 -1.58 26.64
CA ARG A 749 19.26 -2.88 26.40
C ARG A 749 18.53 -3.97 27.19
N VAL A 750 18.14 -5.06 26.53
CA VAL A 750 17.46 -6.20 27.19
C VAL A 750 18.22 -7.51 27.13
N ALA A 751 19.09 -7.72 26.14
CA ALA A 751 20.04 -8.84 26.12
C ALA A 751 21.32 -8.53 25.31
N THR A 752 22.42 -9.20 25.63
CA THR A 752 23.69 -9.24 24.87
C THR A 752 24.29 -10.64 24.94
N ILE A 753 24.65 -11.21 23.78
CA ILE A 753 25.35 -12.49 23.61
C ILE A 753 26.73 -12.19 23.01
N ASN A 754 27.80 -12.80 23.49
CA ASN A 754 29.18 -12.47 23.03
C ASN A 754 29.50 -12.94 21.60
N GLN A 755 28.62 -13.72 20.97
CA GLN A 755 28.82 -14.31 19.65
C GLN A 755 27.57 -14.08 18.79
N LEU A 756 27.77 -13.92 17.47
CA LEU A 756 26.70 -13.86 16.49
C LEU A 756 26.15 -15.28 16.23
N VAL A 757 25.27 -15.75 17.11
CA VAL A 757 24.64 -17.07 17.09
C VAL A 757 23.12 -16.97 17.34
N PRO A 758 22.32 -18.00 16.97
CA PRO A 758 20.89 -18.00 17.26
C PRO A 758 20.57 -17.90 18.76
N PHE A 759 19.54 -17.13 19.09
CA PHE A 759 18.97 -17.08 20.43
C PHE A 759 17.47 -16.75 20.44
N THR A 760 16.79 -17.18 21.50
CA THR A 760 15.42 -16.76 21.81
C THR A 760 15.39 -16.06 23.16
N TYR A 761 14.78 -14.87 23.21
CA TYR A 761 14.64 -14.04 24.40
C TYR A 761 13.16 -14.00 24.84
N ASN A 762 12.92 -14.33 26.11
CA ASN A 762 11.62 -14.22 26.75
C ASN A 762 11.50 -12.87 27.49
N PRO A 763 10.67 -11.92 27.01
CA PRO A 763 10.55 -10.60 27.62
C PRO A 763 9.96 -10.63 29.04
N ALA A 764 9.13 -11.62 29.38
CA ALA A 764 8.48 -11.67 30.68
C ALA A 764 9.44 -12.04 31.82
N THR A 765 10.49 -12.81 31.52
CA THR A 765 11.45 -13.32 32.52
C THR A 765 12.88 -12.82 32.33
N GLY A 766 13.20 -12.27 31.15
CA GLY A 766 14.57 -11.95 30.75
C GLY A 766 15.37 -13.16 30.24
N ALA A 767 14.83 -14.38 30.34
CA ALA A 767 15.58 -15.59 29.98
C ALA A 767 15.98 -15.62 28.50
N VAL A 768 17.22 -16.05 28.24
CA VAL A 768 17.78 -16.22 26.89
C VAL A 768 18.18 -17.68 26.69
N THR A 769 17.64 -18.30 25.65
CA THR A 769 18.02 -19.65 25.18
C THR A 769 18.96 -19.52 24.00
N THR A 770 20.21 -20.00 24.11
CA THR A 770 21.23 -19.93 23.06
C THR A 770 22.33 -20.97 23.28
N SER A 771 23.15 -21.22 22.26
CA SER A 771 24.45 -21.90 22.38
C SER A 771 25.62 -20.96 22.72
N GLY A 772 25.40 -19.64 22.63
CA GLY A 772 26.41 -18.61 22.92
C GLY A 772 26.55 -18.27 24.40
N THR A 773 27.48 -17.38 24.71
CA THR A 773 27.69 -16.84 26.05
C THR A 773 26.83 -15.60 26.26
N VAL A 774 25.80 -15.71 27.11
CA VAL A 774 24.95 -14.57 27.48
C VAL A 774 25.72 -13.66 28.46
N ALA A 775 26.08 -12.46 28.01
CA ALA A 775 26.81 -11.47 28.81
C ALA A 775 25.88 -10.51 29.58
N TYR A 776 24.67 -10.31 29.08
CA TYR A 776 23.65 -9.50 29.75
C TYR A 776 22.25 -10.00 29.38
N ASN A 777 21.33 -9.99 30.35
CA ASN A 777 19.89 -10.09 30.09
C ASN A 777 19.10 -9.41 31.22
N THR A 778 17.88 -8.96 30.92
CA THR A 778 16.89 -8.47 31.89
C THR A 778 15.48 -8.64 31.32
N ALA A 779 14.46 -8.72 32.18
CA ALA A 779 13.06 -8.71 31.74
C ALA A 779 12.63 -7.34 31.18
N PHE A 780 11.57 -7.34 30.37
CA PHE A 780 10.92 -6.16 29.79
C PHE A 780 9.39 -6.36 29.75
N SER A 781 8.67 -5.72 30.65
CA SER A 781 7.23 -5.93 30.88
C SER A 781 6.29 -5.25 29.86
N GLY A 782 6.81 -4.75 28.72
CA GLY A 782 6.05 -3.96 27.76
C GLY A 782 5.74 -4.63 26.41
N LEU A 783 6.29 -5.82 26.13
CA LEU A 783 6.14 -6.46 24.81
C LEU A 783 4.84 -7.30 24.75
N GLN A 784 3.98 -6.97 23.79
CA GLN A 784 2.68 -7.62 23.59
C GLN A 784 2.80 -8.87 22.71
N ALA A 785 1.85 -9.82 22.85
CA ALA A 785 1.61 -10.85 21.85
C ALA A 785 0.91 -10.22 20.62
N PRO A 786 1.07 -10.73 19.39
CA PRO A 786 0.50 -10.12 18.18
C PRO A 786 -0.98 -9.74 18.28
N GLN A 787 -1.82 -10.62 18.82
CA GLN A 787 -3.26 -10.46 18.96
C GLN A 787 -3.69 -9.47 20.06
N ASN A 788 -2.76 -9.03 20.90
CA ASN A 788 -3.01 -8.04 21.95
C ASN A 788 -2.61 -6.61 21.52
N VAL A 789 -2.02 -6.46 20.33
CA VAL A 789 -1.71 -5.14 19.76
C VAL A 789 -2.98 -4.53 19.18
N VAL A 790 -3.24 -3.27 19.50
CA VAL A 790 -4.36 -2.50 18.91
C VAL A 790 -3.83 -1.53 17.87
N GLN A 791 -4.34 -1.62 16.65
CA GLN A 791 -4.05 -0.70 15.56
C GLN A 791 -5.09 0.43 15.58
N ASN A 792 -4.69 1.61 16.04
CA ASN A 792 -5.57 2.75 16.32
C ASN A 792 -5.09 4.09 15.73
N SER A 793 -4.10 4.09 14.83
CA SER A 793 -3.81 5.30 14.04
C SER A 793 -5.05 5.65 13.21
N ALA A 794 -5.26 6.94 12.93
CA ALA A 794 -6.43 7.36 12.13
C ALA A 794 -6.48 6.63 10.77
N ARG A 795 -5.32 6.39 10.15
CA ARG A 795 -5.26 5.65 8.89
C ARG A 795 -5.54 4.16 9.04
N MET A 796 -4.99 3.50 10.06
CA MET A 796 -5.31 2.10 10.31
C MET A 796 -6.78 1.89 10.69
N THR A 797 -7.38 2.84 11.41
CA THR A 797 -8.81 2.79 11.76
C THR A 797 -9.70 2.85 10.51
N ASP A 798 -9.36 3.73 9.56
CA ASP A 798 -10.03 3.84 8.25
C ASP A 798 -9.85 2.56 7.40
N ILE A 799 -8.61 2.08 7.24
CA ILE A 799 -8.31 0.84 6.52
C ILE A 799 -9.08 -0.34 7.12
N LEU A 800 -9.06 -0.49 8.46
CA LEU A 800 -9.75 -1.58 9.14
C LEU A 800 -11.27 -1.46 9.02
N ALA A 801 -11.82 -0.25 9.10
CA ALA A 801 -13.24 -0.02 8.82
C ALA A 801 -13.60 -0.44 7.39
N LYS A 802 -12.85 -0.02 6.37
CA LYS A 802 -13.02 -0.44 4.96
C LYS A 802 -12.78 -1.95 4.76
N ALA A 803 -11.95 -2.58 5.60
CA ALA A 803 -11.69 -4.02 5.64
C ALA A 803 -12.82 -4.86 6.30
N GLY A 804 -13.83 -4.21 6.89
CA GLY A 804 -14.89 -4.88 7.65
C GLY A 804 -14.56 -5.13 9.12
N VAL A 805 -13.40 -4.69 9.61
CA VAL A 805 -12.94 -4.92 10.99
C VAL A 805 -13.50 -3.86 11.93
N SER A 806 -14.03 -4.30 13.07
CA SER A 806 -14.55 -3.45 14.15
C SER A 806 -14.23 -4.07 15.51
N SER A 807 -14.07 -3.26 16.55
CA SER A 807 -14.02 -3.71 17.94
C SER A 807 -15.40 -4.11 18.50
N ASN A 808 -16.48 -3.60 17.88
CA ASN A 808 -17.85 -3.84 18.30
C ASN A 808 -18.33 -5.21 17.79
N THR A 809 -19.07 -5.94 18.62
CA THR A 809 -19.68 -7.23 18.24
C THR A 809 -20.69 -7.03 17.11
N ASN A 810 -20.46 -7.66 15.95
CA ASN A 810 -21.44 -7.63 14.84
C ASN A 810 -22.70 -8.42 15.23
N LEU A 811 -23.82 -7.72 15.44
CA LEU A 811 -25.10 -8.28 15.84
C LEU A 811 -25.83 -9.03 14.71
N ALA A 812 -25.41 -8.81 13.46
CA ALA A 812 -25.87 -9.54 12.27
C ALA A 812 -25.16 -10.89 12.06
N ALA A 813 -24.05 -11.16 12.77
CA ALA A 813 -23.37 -12.45 12.66
C ALA A 813 -24.29 -13.59 13.12
N GLY A 814 -24.48 -14.60 12.26
CA GLY A 814 -25.40 -15.71 12.50
C GLY A 814 -26.90 -15.36 12.39
N ALA A 815 -27.25 -14.16 11.91
CA ALA A 815 -28.63 -13.79 11.59
C ALA A 815 -29.13 -14.53 10.33
N THR A 816 -30.44 -14.45 10.09
CA THR A 816 -31.03 -14.83 8.79
C THR A 816 -31.35 -13.57 7.99
N ALA A 817 -31.17 -13.60 6.67
CA ALA A 817 -31.45 -12.47 5.81
C ALA A 817 -32.54 -12.78 4.77
N THR A 818 -33.29 -11.76 4.38
CA THR A 818 -34.27 -11.79 3.28
C THR A 818 -34.23 -10.47 2.52
N ALA A 819 -34.83 -10.40 1.33
CA ALA A 819 -34.85 -9.17 0.53
C ALA A 819 -36.12 -9.08 -0.33
N SER A 820 -36.45 -7.89 -0.81
CA SER A 820 -37.54 -7.67 -1.79
C SER A 820 -37.28 -8.36 -3.13
N TYR A 821 -36.00 -8.48 -3.49
CA TYR A 821 -35.50 -9.10 -4.71
C TYR A 821 -34.11 -9.67 -4.43
N THR A 822 -33.70 -10.70 -5.18
CA THR A 822 -32.31 -11.20 -5.19
C THR A 822 -31.96 -11.64 -6.61
N THR A 823 -30.90 -11.08 -7.18
CA THR A 823 -30.41 -11.42 -8.52
C THR A 823 -29.93 -12.87 -8.56
N SER A 824 -30.24 -13.58 -9.66
CA SER A 824 -29.69 -14.92 -9.91
C SER A 824 -28.16 -14.94 -9.81
N GLY A 825 -27.60 -15.94 -9.13
CA GLY A 825 -26.16 -16.02 -8.83
C GLY A 825 -25.68 -15.15 -7.66
N THR A 826 -26.57 -14.40 -6.99
CA THR A 826 -26.29 -13.72 -5.71
C THR A 826 -27.10 -14.36 -4.59
N THR A 827 -26.72 -14.14 -3.33
CA THR A 827 -27.46 -14.68 -2.17
C THR A 827 -27.60 -13.65 -1.07
N VAL A 828 -28.71 -13.69 -0.34
CA VAL A 828 -28.91 -12.84 0.84
C VAL A 828 -27.86 -13.09 1.92
N ALA A 829 -27.39 -14.33 2.08
CA ALA A 829 -26.37 -14.68 3.06
C ALA A 829 -24.99 -14.06 2.76
N GLY A 830 -24.68 -13.80 1.48
CA GLY A 830 -23.41 -13.21 1.07
C GLY A 830 -23.15 -11.80 1.61
N ALA A 831 -24.19 -11.09 2.06
CA ALA A 831 -24.07 -9.76 2.66
C ALA A 831 -24.14 -9.75 4.20
N ILE A 832 -24.06 -10.90 4.87
CA ILE A 832 -23.88 -11.03 6.33
C ILE A 832 -22.87 -12.13 6.66
N ASP A 833 -21.92 -12.39 5.76
CA ASP A 833 -20.96 -13.48 5.87
C ASP A 833 -19.80 -13.13 6.84
N GLY A 834 -19.64 -11.83 7.14
CA GLY A 834 -18.62 -11.29 8.01
C GLY A 834 -17.48 -10.57 7.29
N LEU A 835 -17.39 -10.60 5.96
CA LEU A 835 -16.35 -9.94 5.16
C LEU A 835 -16.94 -9.18 3.97
N PRO A 836 -16.57 -7.91 3.76
CA PRO A 836 -16.98 -7.14 2.58
C PRO A 836 -16.15 -7.54 1.34
N THR A 837 -16.27 -8.78 0.90
CA THR A 837 -15.64 -9.34 -0.31
C THR A 837 -16.50 -9.12 -1.56
N ASN A 838 -15.87 -9.02 -2.73
CA ASN A 838 -16.58 -8.83 -4.00
C ASN A 838 -17.57 -9.95 -4.34
N ALA A 839 -17.36 -11.17 -3.82
CA ALA A 839 -18.35 -12.25 -3.79
C ALA A 839 -18.04 -13.27 -2.65
N PRO A 840 -19.03 -14.04 -2.14
CA PRO A 840 -20.46 -13.93 -2.44
C PRO A 840 -21.02 -12.56 -2.00
N LEU A 841 -22.13 -12.15 -2.61
CA LEU A 841 -22.76 -10.85 -2.37
C LEU A 841 -24.29 -10.98 -2.49
N TRP A 842 -25.04 -9.96 -2.05
CA TRP A 842 -26.46 -9.79 -2.39
C TRP A 842 -26.63 -8.71 -3.46
N GLY A 843 -27.41 -8.99 -4.51
CA GLY A 843 -27.69 -8.03 -5.58
C GLY A 843 -29.18 -7.84 -5.86
N SER A 844 -29.54 -6.63 -6.32
CA SER A 844 -30.89 -6.28 -6.81
C SER A 844 -30.96 -6.00 -8.32
N TYR A 845 -29.92 -6.34 -9.08
CA TYR A 845 -29.89 -6.21 -10.54
C TYR A 845 -30.98 -7.07 -11.21
N GLY A 846 -31.75 -6.48 -12.11
CA GLY A 846 -32.96 -7.09 -12.69
C GLY A 846 -34.27 -6.76 -11.95
N SER A 847 -34.21 -6.10 -10.78
CA SER A 847 -35.40 -5.57 -10.10
C SER A 847 -36.03 -4.43 -10.91
N THR A 848 -37.34 -4.49 -11.12
CA THR A 848 -38.15 -3.39 -11.68
C THR A 848 -38.54 -2.34 -10.63
N ASN A 849 -38.24 -2.57 -9.35
CA ASN A 849 -38.61 -1.67 -8.27
C ASN A 849 -37.79 -0.36 -8.32
N ALA A 850 -38.41 0.75 -7.94
CA ALA A 850 -37.74 2.02 -7.65
C ALA A 850 -36.99 1.96 -6.30
N THR A 851 -37.50 1.15 -5.36
CA THR A 851 -36.89 0.89 -4.06
C THR A 851 -36.83 -0.60 -3.78
N ASP A 852 -35.68 -1.11 -3.32
CA ASP A 852 -35.55 -2.49 -2.81
C ASP A 852 -35.10 -2.47 -1.35
N TRP A 853 -35.40 -3.53 -0.60
CA TRP A 853 -34.99 -3.66 0.79
C TRP A 853 -34.22 -4.95 1.04
N TYR A 854 -33.28 -4.89 1.98
CA TYR A 854 -32.52 -6.02 2.52
C TYR A 854 -32.75 -6.07 4.03
N GLU A 855 -33.27 -7.19 4.52
CA GLU A 855 -33.64 -7.43 5.92
C GLU A 855 -32.65 -8.38 6.59
N ILE A 856 -32.32 -8.08 7.84
CA ILE A 856 -31.58 -8.92 8.78
C ILE A 856 -32.49 -9.23 9.96
N ASN A 857 -32.80 -10.51 10.15
CA ASN A 857 -33.54 -11.06 11.27
C ASN A 857 -32.56 -11.75 12.24
N MET A 858 -32.33 -11.09 13.38
CA MET A 858 -31.42 -11.52 14.45
C MET A 858 -32.03 -12.59 15.38
N GLY A 859 -33.28 -13.02 15.12
CA GLY A 859 -34.03 -14.04 15.86
C GLY A 859 -34.52 -13.62 17.24
N THR A 860 -33.76 -12.77 17.93
CA THR A 860 -34.04 -12.24 19.27
C THR A 860 -33.95 -10.72 19.26
N ALA A 861 -34.67 -10.04 20.15
CA ALA A 861 -34.60 -8.60 20.26
C ALA A 861 -33.23 -8.16 20.80
N LYS A 862 -32.56 -7.27 20.08
CA LYS A 862 -31.27 -6.68 20.44
C LYS A 862 -31.37 -5.15 20.31
N THR A 863 -30.63 -4.43 21.15
CA THR A 863 -30.39 -3.00 20.94
C THR A 863 -29.46 -2.81 19.74
N VAL A 864 -29.84 -1.95 18.80
CA VAL A 864 -29.04 -1.55 17.64
C VAL A 864 -29.10 -0.04 17.50
N ASP A 865 -27.97 0.59 17.23
CA ASP A 865 -27.83 2.05 17.05
C ASP A 865 -26.92 2.43 15.86
N GLU A 866 -26.22 1.47 15.26
CA GLU A 866 -25.37 1.66 14.08
C GLU A 866 -25.55 0.52 13.08
N ALA A 867 -25.54 0.86 11.79
CA ALA A 867 -25.31 -0.07 10.70
C ALA A 867 -24.13 0.38 9.82
N ALA A 868 -23.20 -0.54 9.54
CA ALA A 868 -22.15 -0.37 8.54
C ALA A 868 -22.52 -1.17 7.28
N VAL A 869 -22.72 -0.47 6.17
CA VAL A 869 -23.30 -0.96 4.91
C VAL A 869 -22.22 -0.92 3.82
N TYR A 870 -21.84 -2.06 3.26
CA TYR A 870 -20.76 -2.16 2.28
C TYR A 870 -21.35 -2.36 0.88
N LEU A 871 -21.31 -1.29 0.08
CA LEU A 871 -21.94 -1.21 -1.25
C LEU A 871 -21.00 -1.66 -2.38
N ARG A 872 -21.48 -2.56 -3.24
CA ARG A 872 -20.73 -3.06 -4.40
C ARG A 872 -20.75 -2.03 -5.55
N ASN A 873 -19.58 -1.78 -6.15
CA ASN A 873 -19.46 -1.04 -7.42
C ASN A 873 -18.89 -1.97 -8.51
N ASP A 874 -19.77 -2.59 -9.29
CA ASP A 874 -19.38 -3.46 -10.41
C ASP A 874 -19.08 -2.61 -11.66
N ARG A 875 -17.88 -2.01 -11.71
CA ARG A 875 -17.48 -1.13 -12.81
C ARG A 875 -17.50 -1.84 -14.17
N ALA A 876 -16.99 -3.07 -14.23
CA ALA A 876 -16.91 -3.87 -15.46
C ALA A 876 -18.28 -4.34 -15.96
N GLY A 877 -19.10 -4.95 -15.10
CA GLY A 877 -20.42 -5.45 -15.49
C GLY A 877 -21.51 -4.38 -15.55
N ASN A 878 -21.26 -3.19 -15.00
CA ASN A 878 -22.23 -2.08 -14.83
C ASN A 878 -23.55 -2.49 -14.12
N ARG A 879 -23.55 -3.60 -13.38
CA ARG A 879 -24.74 -4.13 -12.68
C ARG A 879 -25.02 -3.41 -11.36
N TYR A 880 -23.96 -3.09 -10.62
CA TYR A 880 -24.06 -2.58 -9.25
C TYR A 880 -23.41 -1.21 -9.08
N ARG A 881 -24.15 -0.29 -8.46
CA ARG A 881 -23.72 1.06 -8.09
C ARG A 881 -24.28 1.40 -6.70
N PRO A 882 -23.73 2.42 -6.00
CA PRO A 882 -24.38 2.97 -4.82
C PRO A 882 -25.82 3.41 -5.12
N PRO A 883 -26.74 3.29 -4.14
CA PRO A 883 -28.11 3.78 -4.25
C PRO A 883 -28.13 5.31 -4.26
N ALA A 884 -29.19 5.91 -4.80
CA ALA A 884 -29.38 7.37 -4.70
C ALA A 884 -29.54 7.81 -3.24
N SER A 885 -30.22 6.98 -2.42
CA SER A 885 -30.36 7.16 -0.98
C SER A 885 -30.69 5.83 -0.30
N TYR A 886 -30.51 5.75 1.02
CA TYR A 886 -30.98 4.60 1.80
C TYR A 886 -31.55 5.02 3.16
N THR A 887 -32.38 4.18 3.76
CA THR A 887 -33.01 4.40 5.07
C THR A 887 -33.04 3.10 5.87
N VAL A 888 -32.55 3.16 7.12
CA VAL A 888 -32.70 2.08 8.10
C VAL A 888 -34.11 2.09 8.69
N GLN A 889 -34.72 0.92 8.74
CA GLN A 889 -36.02 0.68 9.37
C GLN A 889 -35.92 -0.53 10.30
N TYR A 890 -36.69 -0.51 11.38
CA TYR A 890 -36.79 -1.61 12.34
C TYR A 890 -38.23 -2.10 12.45
N TRP A 891 -38.40 -3.37 12.83
CA TRP A 891 -39.70 -3.92 13.16
C TRP A 891 -40.05 -3.57 14.60
N ASN A 892 -41.15 -2.84 14.81
CA ASN A 892 -41.60 -2.44 16.15
C ASN A 892 -42.51 -3.48 16.83
N GLY A 893 -42.73 -4.63 16.20
CA GLY A 893 -43.68 -5.66 16.61
C GLY A 893 -44.88 -5.81 15.66
N THR A 894 -45.33 -4.72 15.02
CA THR A 894 -46.52 -4.70 14.15
C THR A 894 -46.27 -4.12 12.76
N THR A 895 -45.28 -3.23 12.60
CA THR A 895 -44.95 -2.59 11.33
C THR A 895 -43.46 -2.21 11.25
N TRP A 896 -43.02 -1.84 10.05
CA TRP A 896 -41.70 -1.28 9.79
C TRP A 896 -41.72 0.23 10.05
N VAL A 897 -40.83 0.70 10.93
CA VAL A 897 -40.69 2.11 11.30
C VAL A 897 -39.27 2.57 10.98
N ALA A 898 -39.10 3.78 10.44
CA ALA A 898 -37.77 4.37 10.25
C ALA A 898 -37.08 4.59 11.59
N ALA A 899 -35.79 4.27 11.69
CA ALA A 899 -35.00 4.67 12.85
C ALA A 899 -34.85 6.20 12.88
N SER A 900 -35.07 6.82 14.03
CA SER A 900 -35.00 8.28 14.19
C SER A 900 -33.55 8.77 14.28
N SER A 901 -33.31 10.03 13.88
CA SER A 901 -31.98 10.67 13.93
C SER A 901 -30.89 9.91 13.17
N GLN A 902 -31.20 9.43 11.94
CA GLN A 902 -30.21 8.77 11.09
C GLN A 902 -29.16 9.77 10.58
N VAL A 903 -27.91 9.63 11.04
CA VAL A 903 -26.75 10.38 10.57
C VAL A 903 -25.85 9.45 9.76
N LYS A 904 -25.58 9.81 8.51
CA LYS A 904 -24.83 8.98 7.54
C LYS A 904 -23.43 9.54 7.32
N SER A 905 -22.45 8.66 7.19
CA SER A 905 -21.08 8.98 6.81
C SER A 905 -20.59 7.98 5.76
N PRO A 906 -20.36 8.39 4.51
CA PRO A 906 -20.64 9.72 3.93
C PRO A 906 -22.14 10.06 3.90
N SER A 907 -22.48 11.35 3.70
CA SER A 907 -23.87 11.84 3.63
C SER A 907 -24.60 11.28 2.40
N THR A 908 -23.99 11.43 1.23
CA THR A 908 -24.38 10.76 -0.03
C THR A 908 -23.78 9.35 -0.07
N PRO A 909 -24.54 8.30 -0.45
CA PRO A 909 -24.00 6.94 -0.50
C PRO A 909 -22.81 6.81 -1.47
N GLN A 910 -21.73 6.17 -1.04
CA GLN A 910 -20.53 5.92 -1.84
C GLN A 910 -20.24 4.42 -1.99
N ASN A 911 -19.23 4.08 -2.79
CA ASN A 911 -18.80 2.70 -2.95
C ASN A 911 -18.17 2.16 -1.65
N ASN A 912 -18.28 0.86 -1.40
CA ASN A 912 -17.84 0.18 -0.19
C ASN A 912 -18.49 0.76 1.10
N LEU A 913 -17.72 1.08 2.14
CA LEU A 913 -18.24 1.39 3.47
C LEU A 913 -19.08 2.68 3.53
N ASN A 914 -20.31 2.53 4.05
CA ASN A 914 -21.19 3.62 4.45
C ASN A 914 -21.65 3.33 5.89
N ARG A 915 -21.44 4.24 6.83
CA ARG A 915 -21.96 4.12 8.19
C ARG A 915 -23.24 4.93 8.34
N VAL A 916 -24.19 4.40 9.11
CA VAL A 916 -25.36 5.12 9.57
C VAL A 916 -25.57 4.86 11.05
N ASN A 917 -25.54 5.93 11.84
CA ASN A 917 -25.85 5.88 13.26
C ASN A 917 -27.27 6.44 13.45
N PHE A 918 -28.01 5.94 14.43
CA PHE A 918 -29.39 6.34 14.70
C PHE A 918 -29.72 6.22 16.19
N SER A 919 -30.90 6.73 16.57
CA SER A 919 -31.40 6.58 17.95
C SER A 919 -31.54 5.09 18.29
N PRO A 920 -31.03 4.59 19.43
CA PRO A 920 -31.05 3.16 19.73
C PRO A 920 -32.45 2.55 19.68
N VAL A 921 -32.60 1.46 18.93
CA VAL A 921 -33.85 0.69 18.81
C VAL A 921 -33.66 -0.72 19.36
N ASN A 922 -34.64 -1.22 20.11
CA ASN A 922 -34.66 -2.63 20.54
C ASN A 922 -35.55 -3.42 19.58
N THR A 923 -34.96 -4.27 18.74
CA THR A 923 -35.68 -5.01 17.68
C THR A 923 -35.06 -6.37 17.41
N SER A 924 -35.85 -7.32 16.91
CA SER A 924 -35.34 -8.57 16.35
C SER A 924 -35.07 -8.51 14.85
N ARG A 925 -35.61 -7.50 14.15
CA ARG A 925 -35.54 -7.40 12.68
C ARG A 925 -35.27 -5.96 12.26
N LEU A 926 -34.24 -5.78 11.44
CA LEU A 926 -33.84 -4.50 10.88
C LEU A 926 -33.71 -4.65 9.37
N ARG A 927 -34.15 -3.68 8.59
CA ARG A 927 -33.95 -3.65 7.14
C ARG A 927 -33.38 -2.31 6.68
N ILE A 928 -32.61 -2.35 5.61
CA ILE A 928 -32.17 -1.17 4.88
C ILE A 928 -33.00 -1.09 3.61
N VAL A 929 -33.68 0.04 3.40
CA VAL A 929 -34.44 0.35 2.19
C VAL A 929 -33.58 1.23 1.31
N PHE A 930 -33.33 0.81 0.07
CA PHE A 930 -32.48 1.47 -0.92
C PHE A 930 -33.32 2.09 -2.01
N THR A 931 -33.14 3.39 -2.27
CA THR A 931 -33.61 4.05 -3.48
C THR A 931 -32.64 3.74 -4.61
N GLN A 932 -33.10 3.04 -5.64
CA GLN A 932 -32.21 2.57 -6.70
C GLN A 932 -31.56 3.74 -7.46
N PRO A 933 -30.32 3.60 -7.94
CA PRO A 933 -29.70 4.61 -8.79
C PRO A 933 -30.44 4.73 -10.12
N SER A 934 -30.23 5.84 -10.83
CA SER A 934 -30.81 6.05 -12.15
C SER A 934 -30.19 5.13 -13.21
N GLY A 935 -30.97 4.81 -14.25
CA GLY A 935 -30.56 3.91 -15.33
C GLY A 935 -30.79 2.42 -15.00
N THR A 936 -29.91 1.56 -15.52
CA THR A 936 -30.06 0.08 -15.45
C THR A 936 -29.32 -0.57 -14.29
N ALA A 937 -28.34 0.11 -13.70
CA ALA A 937 -27.64 -0.36 -12.51
C ALA A 937 -28.58 -0.42 -11.30
N LYS A 938 -28.26 -1.28 -10.34
CA LYS A 938 -29.03 -1.46 -9.11
C LYS A 938 -28.10 -1.56 -7.89
N THR A 939 -28.67 -1.65 -6.70
CA THR A 939 -27.90 -1.78 -5.46
C THR A 939 -27.36 -3.20 -5.31
N GLY A 940 -26.12 -3.32 -4.85
CA GLY A 940 -25.52 -4.57 -4.38
C GLY A 940 -24.81 -4.36 -3.05
N LEU A 941 -24.84 -5.37 -2.19
CA LEU A 941 -24.18 -5.39 -0.88
C LEU A 941 -23.14 -6.50 -0.83
N THR A 942 -21.92 -6.16 -0.43
CA THR A 942 -20.88 -7.14 -0.08
C THR A 942 -20.91 -7.52 1.40
N GLU A 943 -21.44 -6.66 2.28
CA GLU A 943 -21.61 -6.95 3.72
C GLU A 943 -22.54 -5.89 4.36
N VAL A 944 -23.23 -6.26 5.44
CA VAL A 944 -23.92 -5.37 6.37
C VAL A 944 -23.61 -5.83 7.80
N LYS A 945 -23.06 -4.92 8.61
CA LYS A 945 -22.80 -5.16 10.04
C LYS A 945 -23.68 -4.26 10.89
N LEU A 946 -24.23 -4.82 11.96
CA LEU A 946 -25.09 -4.11 12.91
C LEU A 946 -24.39 -4.04 14.26
N TYR A 947 -24.46 -2.91 14.95
CA TYR A 947 -23.81 -2.70 16.24
C TYR A 947 -24.74 -2.01 17.25
N SER A 948 -24.46 -2.26 18.53
CA SER A 948 -24.74 -1.27 19.58
C SER A 948 -23.40 -0.62 19.92
N SER A 949 -23.15 0.52 19.29
CA SER A 949 -21.96 1.34 19.40
C SER A 949 -21.97 2.20 20.67
N GLY A 950 -23.15 2.49 21.23
CA GLY A 950 -23.30 3.46 22.32
C GLY A 950 -23.05 4.91 21.90
N VAL A 951 -22.89 5.19 20.59
CA VAL A 951 -22.73 6.55 20.08
C VAL A 951 -24.07 7.28 20.19
N VAL A 952 -24.14 8.23 21.13
CA VAL A 952 -25.28 9.15 21.22
C VAL A 952 -25.26 10.04 19.99
N VAL A 953 -26.09 9.71 19.00
CA VAL A 953 -26.35 10.60 17.87
C VAL A 953 -27.10 11.82 18.39
N PRO A 954 -26.56 13.04 18.23
CA PRO A 954 -27.32 14.24 18.58
C PRO A 954 -28.65 14.25 17.81
N PRO A 955 -29.75 14.75 18.39
CA PRO A 955 -30.94 15.07 17.61
C PRO A 955 -30.52 15.94 16.42
N SER A 956 -31.05 15.63 15.22
CA SER A 956 -30.71 16.41 14.01
C SER A 956 -30.91 17.89 14.30
N SER A 957 -29.83 18.68 14.22
CA SER A 957 -29.94 20.13 14.32
C SER A 957 -30.81 20.67 13.19
N ASN A 958 -30.79 20.05 12.01
CA ASN A 958 -31.74 20.36 10.95
C ASN A 958 -33.07 19.61 11.16
N LEU A 959 -34.07 20.31 11.68
CA LEU A 959 -35.44 19.84 11.84
C LEU A 959 -36.25 19.92 10.53
N ALA A 960 -35.77 20.63 9.50
CA ALA A 960 -36.46 20.73 8.20
C ALA A 960 -36.63 19.36 7.53
N LEU A 961 -35.69 18.43 7.74
CA LEU A 961 -35.74 17.05 7.22
C LEU A 961 -36.94 16.22 7.69
N SER A 962 -37.68 16.71 8.70
CA SER A 962 -38.91 16.07 9.21
C SER A 962 -40.21 16.77 8.79
N ALA A 963 -40.11 17.85 8.00
CA ALA A 963 -41.24 18.61 7.49
C ALA A 963 -41.81 18.07 6.18
N ILE A 964 -43.08 18.36 5.94
CA ILE A 964 -43.73 18.26 4.63
C ILE A 964 -43.52 19.61 3.91
N PRO A 965 -42.81 19.63 2.76
CA PRO A 965 -42.55 20.85 2.02
C PRO A 965 -43.75 21.25 1.13
N SER A 966 -43.97 22.56 0.98
CA SER A 966 -44.96 23.13 0.05
C SER A 966 -44.52 24.53 -0.42
N ALA A 967 -45.11 25.07 -1.48
CA ALA A 967 -44.70 26.35 -2.06
C ALA A 967 -45.85 27.09 -2.77
N SER A 968 -45.64 28.39 -3.02
CA SER A 968 -46.54 29.23 -3.81
C SER A 968 -46.71 28.74 -5.26
N TYR A 969 -45.63 28.24 -5.84
CA TYR A 969 -45.55 27.67 -7.18
C TYR A 969 -44.33 26.73 -7.26
N THR A 970 -44.27 25.86 -8.27
CA THR A 970 -43.07 25.06 -8.61
C THR A 970 -43.10 24.82 -10.12
N SER A 971 -41.98 25.07 -10.82
CA SER A 971 -41.87 24.79 -12.25
C SER A 971 -42.08 23.29 -12.53
N SER A 972 -42.64 22.91 -13.69
CA SER A 972 -43.08 21.53 -13.92
C SER A 972 -41.98 20.46 -14.02
N TRP A 973 -40.70 20.87 -14.06
CA TRP A 973 -39.50 20.03 -14.03
C TRP A 973 -38.67 20.19 -12.74
N GLU A 974 -39.19 20.94 -11.76
CA GLU A 974 -38.56 21.19 -10.46
C GLU A 974 -39.38 20.51 -9.35
N SER A 975 -38.79 20.38 -8.15
CA SER A 975 -39.47 19.76 -7.02
C SER A 975 -39.38 20.61 -5.77
N VAL A 976 -40.53 20.89 -5.16
CA VAL A 976 -40.61 21.52 -3.84
C VAL A 976 -39.94 20.67 -2.75
N THR A 977 -39.76 19.36 -2.96
CA THR A 977 -39.07 18.49 -2.00
C THR A 977 -37.57 18.78 -1.87
N ALA A 978 -36.98 19.50 -2.83
CA ALA A 978 -35.57 19.86 -2.76
C ALA A 978 -35.26 20.75 -1.56
N ILE A 979 -36.21 21.58 -1.10
CA ILE A 979 -35.97 22.53 0.00
C ILE A 979 -35.67 21.86 1.35
N ASN A 980 -35.83 20.53 1.47
CA ASN A 980 -35.53 19.79 2.70
C ASN A 980 -35.13 18.33 2.46
N ASP A 981 -34.52 18.02 1.31
CA ASP A 981 -34.03 16.66 1.04
C ASP A 981 -32.71 16.33 1.76
N GLY A 982 -32.05 17.36 2.31
CA GLY A 982 -30.82 17.23 3.09
C GLY A 982 -29.54 17.08 2.25
N ILE A 983 -29.60 17.34 0.95
CA ILE A 983 -28.42 17.46 0.09
C ILE A 983 -27.78 18.84 0.34
N ASP A 984 -26.51 18.84 0.74
CA ASP A 984 -25.71 20.06 0.84
C ASP A 984 -25.29 20.54 -0.57
N PRO A 985 -25.74 21.71 -1.06
CA PRO A 985 -25.49 22.11 -2.45
C PRO A 985 -24.03 22.54 -2.68
N PRO A 986 -23.37 22.07 -3.76
CA PRO A 986 -21.99 22.41 -4.09
C PRO A 986 -21.84 23.84 -4.65
N SER A 987 -22.91 24.41 -5.21
CA SER A 987 -22.98 25.76 -5.79
C SER A 987 -24.45 26.21 -5.90
N SER A 988 -24.69 27.50 -6.11
CA SER A 988 -26.05 28.02 -6.38
C SER A 988 -26.57 27.63 -7.78
N ASN A 989 -25.69 27.32 -8.72
CA ASN A 989 -26.04 26.78 -10.03
C ASN A 989 -25.94 25.24 -10.06
N ASP A 990 -26.46 24.59 -9.01
CA ASP A 990 -26.62 23.14 -9.00
C ASP A 990 -27.83 22.74 -9.86
N THR A 991 -27.52 22.29 -11.06
CA THR A 991 -28.51 21.77 -12.02
C THR A 991 -28.55 20.24 -12.06
N VAL A 992 -27.74 19.57 -11.24
CA VAL A 992 -27.60 18.10 -11.19
C VAL A 992 -28.50 17.49 -10.13
N ASN A 993 -28.58 18.12 -8.95
CA ASN A 993 -29.46 17.68 -7.87
C ASN A 993 -30.90 18.23 -8.04
N PRO A 994 -31.88 17.69 -7.27
CA PRO A 994 -33.20 18.30 -7.15
C PRO A 994 -33.11 19.76 -6.70
N ARG A 995 -34.07 20.57 -7.15
CA ARG A 995 -34.14 22.00 -6.86
C ARG A 995 -35.58 22.49 -6.91
N TRP A 996 -35.86 23.56 -6.18
CA TRP A 996 -37.13 24.27 -6.25
C TRP A 996 -36.92 25.64 -6.88
N GLY A 997 -37.75 25.99 -7.86
CA GLY A 997 -37.72 27.28 -8.53
C GLY A 997 -39.12 27.69 -9.01
N THR A 998 -39.26 28.98 -9.35
CA THR A 998 -40.58 29.58 -9.60
C THR A 998 -40.86 29.98 -11.05
N TRP A 999 -40.01 29.64 -12.01
CA TRP A 999 -40.12 30.11 -13.39
C TRP A 999 -41.47 29.74 -14.05
N PRO A 1000 -42.14 30.68 -14.76
CA PRO A 1000 -41.74 32.05 -15.08
C PRO A 1000 -42.25 33.11 -14.07
N ASN A 1001 -42.73 32.70 -12.89
CA ASN A 1001 -43.35 33.60 -11.91
C ASN A 1001 -42.30 34.38 -11.10
N THR A 1002 -42.44 35.71 -11.16
CA THR A 1002 -41.67 36.69 -10.39
C THR A 1002 -42.52 37.27 -9.25
N GLY A 1003 -42.06 38.35 -8.60
CA GLY A 1003 -42.74 38.99 -7.49
C GLY A 1003 -42.46 38.31 -6.14
N GLN A 1004 -43.46 38.26 -5.26
CA GLN A 1004 -43.33 37.59 -3.97
C GLN A 1004 -43.70 36.11 -4.10
N GLN A 1005 -42.78 35.23 -3.73
CA GLN A 1005 -42.93 33.77 -3.73
C GLN A 1005 -42.60 33.21 -2.35
N TRP A 1006 -43.02 31.98 -2.05
CA TRP A 1006 -42.69 31.34 -0.78
C TRP A 1006 -42.52 29.83 -0.90
N ALA A 1007 -41.64 29.29 -0.05
CA ALA A 1007 -41.47 27.87 0.19
C ALA A 1007 -41.58 27.61 1.70
N GLU A 1008 -42.25 26.53 2.09
CA GLU A 1008 -42.74 26.29 3.45
C GLU A 1008 -42.46 24.85 3.91
N LEU A 1009 -42.02 24.74 5.17
CA LEU A 1009 -41.86 23.52 5.94
C LEU A 1009 -43.05 23.39 6.90
N THR A 1010 -43.86 22.34 6.78
CA THR A 1010 -44.95 22.01 7.74
C THR A 1010 -44.62 20.75 8.54
N TRP A 1011 -44.66 20.84 9.87
CA TRP A 1011 -44.48 19.71 10.78
C TRP A 1011 -45.81 19.21 11.37
N PRO A 1012 -45.94 17.91 11.70
CA PRO A 1012 -47.13 17.35 12.34
C PRO A 1012 -47.30 17.81 13.80
N SER A 1013 -46.24 18.33 14.43
CA SER A 1013 -46.24 18.89 15.77
C SER A 1013 -45.34 20.14 15.83
N ALA A 1014 -45.56 21.01 16.81
CA ALA A 1014 -44.82 22.26 16.91
C ALA A 1014 -43.33 22.01 17.23
N GLN A 1015 -42.45 22.60 16.41
CA GLN A 1015 -41.00 22.59 16.60
C GLN A 1015 -40.54 23.86 17.31
N THR A 1016 -39.52 23.75 18.15
CA THR A 1016 -38.86 24.92 18.78
C THR A 1016 -37.67 25.33 17.93
N LEU A 1017 -37.67 26.55 17.39
CA LEU A 1017 -36.67 27.03 16.43
C LEU A 1017 -36.05 28.37 16.89
N LYS A 1018 -34.76 28.55 16.60
CA LYS A 1018 -33.97 29.77 16.87
C LYS A 1018 -33.09 30.20 15.70
N SER A 1019 -32.86 29.30 14.74
CA SER A 1019 -32.05 29.60 13.58
C SER A 1019 -32.56 28.85 12.35
N ALA A 1020 -32.24 29.39 11.18
CA ALA A 1020 -32.45 28.71 9.91
C ALA A 1020 -31.36 29.12 8.91
N GLN A 1021 -31.14 28.30 7.90
CA GLN A 1021 -30.17 28.51 6.83
C GLN A 1021 -30.85 28.25 5.49
N VAL A 1022 -30.62 29.12 4.51
CA VAL A 1022 -31.26 29.03 3.19
C VAL A 1022 -30.19 29.09 2.10
N TYR A 1023 -30.21 28.12 1.19
CA TYR A 1023 -29.33 28.09 0.01
C TYR A 1023 -30.15 28.45 -1.24
N PHE A 1024 -29.77 29.52 -1.94
CA PHE A 1024 -30.47 30.00 -3.13
C PHE A 1024 -30.06 29.24 -4.38
N PHE A 1025 -31.04 28.95 -5.23
CA PHE A 1025 -30.84 28.48 -6.61
C PHE A 1025 -30.70 29.70 -7.54
N ASP A 1026 -29.73 29.63 -8.47
CA ASP A 1026 -29.44 30.60 -9.52
C ASP A 1026 -28.96 29.80 -10.74
N ASP A 1027 -29.73 29.77 -11.82
CA ASP A 1027 -29.41 29.03 -13.04
C ASP A 1027 -28.59 29.85 -14.06
N GLY A 1028 -28.30 31.12 -13.75
CA GLY A 1028 -27.70 32.09 -14.65
C GLY A 1028 -28.61 32.50 -15.81
N GLN A 1029 -29.92 32.21 -15.75
CA GLN A 1029 -30.89 32.41 -16.82
C GLN A 1029 -32.26 32.92 -16.32
N GLY A 1030 -33.18 32.01 -16.01
CA GLY A 1030 -34.58 32.31 -15.67
C GLY A 1030 -34.83 32.46 -14.18
N ILE A 1031 -33.90 31.98 -13.34
CA ILE A 1031 -33.94 32.02 -11.88
C ILE A 1031 -32.62 32.62 -11.38
N ASP A 1032 -32.71 33.62 -10.51
CA ASP A 1032 -31.60 34.37 -9.94
C ASP A 1032 -31.82 34.52 -8.42
N LEU A 1033 -30.81 35.05 -7.72
CA LEU A 1033 -30.86 35.36 -6.30
C LEU A 1033 -32.02 36.32 -5.98
N PRO A 1034 -32.72 36.13 -4.85
CA PRO A 1034 -33.80 37.03 -4.46
C PRO A 1034 -33.27 38.44 -4.15
N ALA A 1035 -34.02 39.48 -4.54
CA ALA A 1035 -33.71 40.86 -4.16
C ALA A 1035 -33.81 41.07 -2.64
N SER A 1036 -34.70 40.32 -1.97
CA SER A 1036 -34.74 40.18 -0.51
C SER A 1036 -35.51 38.93 -0.13
N TRP A 1037 -35.34 38.48 1.11
CA TRP A 1037 -36.13 37.40 1.69
C TRP A 1037 -36.31 37.60 3.19
N LYS A 1038 -37.27 36.87 3.77
CA LYS A 1038 -37.46 36.80 5.22
C LYS A 1038 -38.07 35.47 5.64
N LEU A 1039 -37.88 35.12 6.91
CA LEU A 1039 -38.53 33.97 7.54
C LEU A 1039 -39.82 34.40 8.22
N GLN A 1040 -40.88 33.61 8.02
CA GLN A 1040 -42.16 33.79 8.69
C GLN A 1040 -42.62 32.47 9.29
N TYR A 1041 -43.17 32.53 10.50
CA TYR A 1041 -43.71 31.37 11.20
C TYR A 1041 -45.22 31.48 11.37
N TRP A 1042 -45.90 30.34 11.44
CA TRP A 1042 -47.32 30.28 11.76
C TRP A 1042 -47.52 30.41 13.28
N ASN A 1043 -48.16 31.50 13.70
CA ASN A 1043 -48.43 31.77 15.12
C ASN A 1043 -49.73 31.11 15.65
N GLY A 1044 -50.38 30.28 14.83
CA GLY A 1044 -51.70 29.70 15.09
C GLY A 1044 -52.83 30.33 14.26
N THR A 1045 -52.71 31.60 13.86
CA THR A 1045 -53.75 32.33 13.11
C THR A 1045 -53.26 33.03 11.84
N ALA A 1046 -51.98 33.39 11.76
CA ALA A 1046 -51.36 34.05 10.62
C ALA A 1046 -49.86 33.72 10.49
N TYR A 1047 -49.29 34.00 9.32
CA TYR A 1047 -47.84 34.08 9.15
C TYR A 1047 -47.35 35.44 9.63
N VAL A 1048 -46.45 35.42 10.61
CA VAL A 1048 -45.78 36.61 11.12
C VAL A 1048 -44.27 36.43 10.99
N ASP A 1049 -43.54 37.53 10.85
CA ASP A 1049 -42.08 37.50 10.73
C ASP A 1049 -41.46 36.93 12.02
N VAL A 1050 -40.38 36.17 11.91
CA VAL A 1050 -39.68 35.64 13.10
C VAL A 1050 -39.16 36.79 13.98
N PRO A 1051 -39.21 36.69 15.31
CA PRO A 1051 -38.88 37.79 16.21
C PRO A 1051 -37.37 38.06 16.23
N SER A 1052 -36.96 39.33 16.29
CA SER A 1052 -35.54 39.74 16.40
C SER A 1052 -34.58 39.02 15.42
N PRO A 1053 -34.84 39.03 14.11
CA PRO A 1053 -33.99 38.33 13.15
C PRO A 1053 -32.62 39.00 13.00
N GLY A 1054 -31.59 38.16 12.78
CA GLY A 1054 -30.31 38.59 12.24
C GLY A 1054 -30.41 39.02 10.77
N THR A 1055 -29.26 39.31 10.15
CA THR A 1055 -29.20 39.83 8.78
C THR A 1055 -29.61 38.78 7.74
N TYR A 1056 -30.62 39.09 6.92
CA TYR A 1056 -31.01 38.31 5.75
C TYR A 1056 -30.03 38.55 4.58
N GLY A 1057 -28.96 37.75 4.51
CA GLY A 1057 -27.99 37.78 3.40
C GLY A 1057 -28.51 37.12 2.12
N VAL A 1058 -28.02 37.56 0.95
CA VAL A 1058 -28.41 37.03 -0.38
C VAL A 1058 -27.20 36.56 -1.19
N ALA A 1059 -26.22 35.93 -0.53
CA ALA A 1059 -25.00 35.47 -1.18
C ALA A 1059 -25.19 34.14 -1.91
N ALA A 1060 -24.68 34.03 -3.14
CA ALA A 1060 -24.59 32.78 -3.89
C ALA A 1060 -23.52 31.82 -3.34
N ASN A 1061 -23.64 30.54 -3.69
CA ASN A 1061 -22.69 29.46 -3.40
C ASN A 1061 -22.42 29.21 -1.90
N GLN A 1062 -23.36 29.59 -1.03
CA GLN A 1062 -23.30 29.35 0.41
C GLN A 1062 -24.70 29.38 1.04
N TYR A 1063 -24.81 28.83 2.25
CA TYR A 1063 -25.96 29.04 3.11
C TYR A 1063 -26.01 30.47 3.62
N ASN A 1064 -27.19 31.09 3.54
CA ASN A 1064 -27.50 32.36 4.16
C ASN A 1064 -28.20 32.06 5.50
N ALA A 1065 -27.45 32.19 6.59
CA ALA A 1065 -27.88 31.84 7.94
C ALA A 1065 -28.52 33.02 8.65
N VAL A 1066 -29.62 32.77 9.36
CA VAL A 1066 -30.35 33.78 10.15
C VAL A 1066 -30.70 33.17 11.51
N THR A 1067 -30.27 33.82 12.59
CA THR A 1067 -30.74 33.58 13.95
C THR A 1067 -31.92 34.48 14.27
N PHE A 1068 -32.79 34.06 15.19
CA PHE A 1068 -33.98 34.79 15.63
C PHE A 1068 -34.34 34.39 17.06
N GLY A 1069 -35.19 35.18 17.71
CA GLY A 1069 -35.77 34.83 19.01
C GLY A 1069 -36.57 33.53 18.94
N GLU A 1070 -36.58 32.77 20.04
CA GLU A 1070 -37.20 31.44 20.07
C GLU A 1070 -38.68 31.47 19.66
N ILE A 1071 -39.05 30.60 18.72
CA ILE A 1071 -40.43 30.36 18.30
C ILE A 1071 -40.81 28.91 18.52
N SER A 1072 -42.08 28.66 18.82
CA SER A 1072 -42.69 27.34 18.73
C SER A 1072 -43.73 27.36 17.61
N THR A 1073 -43.55 26.54 16.57
CA THR A 1073 -44.42 26.59 15.38
C THR A 1073 -44.58 25.24 14.69
N THR A 1074 -45.74 25.00 14.09
CA THR A 1074 -45.96 23.88 13.16
C THR A 1074 -45.57 24.22 11.73
N ARG A 1075 -45.28 25.50 11.39
CA ARG A 1075 -44.92 25.89 10.01
C ARG A 1075 -43.91 27.03 9.98
N LEU A 1076 -42.89 26.89 9.14
CA LEU A 1076 -41.91 27.94 8.84
C LEU A 1076 -41.82 28.10 7.33
N ARG A 1077 -41.92 29.33 6.84
CA ARG A 1077 -41.75 29.62 5.40
C ARG A 1077 -40.67 30.66 5.13
N VAL A 1078 -39.95 30.44 4.05
CA VAL A 1078 -39.04 31.38 3.41
C VAL A 1078 -39.88 32.20 2.43
N ALA A 1079 -40.11 33.48 2.74
CA ALA A 1079 -40.80 34.42 1.86
C ALA A 1079 -39.75 35.20 1.06
N LEU A 1080 -39.73 35.00 -0.25
CA LEU A 1080 -38.76 35.55 -1.20
C LEU A 1080 -39.41 36.68 -2.00
N THR A 1081 -38.64 37.72 -2.32
CA THR A 1081 -39.01 38.75 -3.30
C THR A 1081 -38.01 38.72 -4.43
N SER A 1082 -38.50 38.49 -5.64
CA SER A 1082 -37.67 38.39 -6.84
C SER A 1082 -36.97 39.71 -7.17
N GLY A 1083 -35.80 39.59 -7.80
CA GLY A 1083 -35.21 40.68 -8.58
C GLY A 1083 -35.85 40.74 -9.97
N THR A 1084 -35.01 40.80 -11.00
CA THR A 1084 -35.40 40.81 -12.41
C THR A 1084 -35.81 39.44 -12.98
N ALA A 1085 -35.35 38.34 -12.37
CA ALA A 1085 -35.68 36.96 -12.76
C ALA A 1085 -36.56 36.26 -11.70
N SER A 1086 -36.93 35.00 -11.92
CA SER A 1086 -37.63 34.18 -10.91
C SER A 1086 -36.71 33.81 -9.74
N VAL A 1087 -37.23 33.18 -8.68
CA VAL A 1087 -36.44 32.78 -7.50
C VAL A 1087 -36.46 31.26 -7.31
N GLY A 1088 -35.49 30.74 -6.56
CA GLY A 1088 -35.44 29.33 -6.20
C GLY A 1088 -34.57 29.04 -4.97
N LEU A 1089 -34.71 27.83 -4.45
CA LEU A 1089 -33.99 27.29 -3.30
C LEU A 1089 -33.45 25.89 -3.60
N LEU A 1090 -32.27 25.60 -3.05
CA LEU A 1090 -31.64 24.29 -3.13
C LEU A 1090 -31.77 23.49 -1.83
N GLU A 1091 -31.74 24.11 -0.66
CA GLU A 1091 -31.97 23.47 0.65
C GLU A 1091 -32.31 24.54 1.71
N VAL A 1092 -33.16 24.19 2.67
CA VAL A 1092 -33.52 24.99 3.85
C VAL A 1092 -33.27 24.17 5.10
N LYS A 1093 -32.41 24.66 5.99
CA LYS A 1093 -32.19 24.09 7.32
C LYS A 1093 -32.91 24.90 8.38
N ALA A 1094 -33.49 24.25 9.39
CA ALA A 1094 -34.15 24.92 10.51
C ALA A 1094 -33.73 24.26 11.83
N SER A 1095 -33.31 25.03 12.83
CA SER A 1095 -32.66 24.50 14.04
C SER A 1095 -33.12 25.16 15.34
N SER A 1096 -33.04 24.39 16.43
CA SER A 1096 -33.36 24.81 17.79
C SER A 1096 -32.20 25.50 18.53
N SER A 1097 -31.01 25.46 17.95
CA SER A 1097 -29.73 26.01 18.44
C SER A 1097 -29.33 27.29 17.72
#